data_AF-A0ABD1UGC5-F1
#
_entry.id   AF-A0ABD1UGC5-F1
#
_cell.length_a   1.000
_cell.length_b   1.000
_cell.length_c   1.000
_cell.angle_alpha   90.00
_cell.angle_beta   90.00
_cell.angle_gamma   90.00
#
_symmetry.space_group_name_H-M   'P 1'
#
loop_
_entity.id
_entity.type
_entity.pdbx_description
1 polymer ?
#
loop_
_entity_poly.entity_id
_entity_poly.type
_entity_poly.pdbx_seq_one_letter_code
_entity_poly.pdbx_strand_id
1 'polypeptide(L)'
;MIKREVPVVMSVDEEKENASKQEKQVKRAYPFHEIEPKWQHYWENNKTFRTPDEIDTAKPKFYVLDMFPYPSGAGLHVGHPLGYTATDILARLKRMQGFNVLHPMGWDAFGLPAEQYAIETGTHPKITTLRNINRFRSQLKSLGFSYDWDREISTTEPEYYKWTQWIFLQLLKRGLAYQAEVPVNWCPALGTVLANEEVIDGVSERGGHPVIRKPMRQWMLKITAYADRLLEDLDDLDWPESVKEMQRNWIGRSEGAELEFSLVDTNGLERDNKIIVYTTRPDTIFGATYLVVAPEHVLLSSIVSDAQRKQVEEYKEIASRKSDLERTELQKEKTGVFTGFYARNAANGKNIPIWVADYVLGSYGTGAIMAVPAHDTRDHEFSLKYSIPICGVVTPDNVNFSYCEKAYTGEGTMINSSSSISGLDINGLSSKEAALRVIEWLEKTANGMKKVNYKLRDWLFARQRYWGEPIPVIFVDDTGEGIPIPEAELPLALPELDEFTPTGTGEPPLSKALSWVKTIDPLSGKPARRETNTMPQWAGSCWYYLRFMDPKNSKDLVDKEKEMYWSPVDVYVGGAEHAVLHLLYARFWHKVLYDIGVVSTKEPFKCVINQGIILGEVQYIAYRDPDGNLVSADSVDATIEYSQERIAEEKVMKSGDSFVLKDNPNISLDRPCSQDE
;
A
#
# COMPACT_ATOMS: atom_id res chain seq x y z
N MET A 1 0.52 -7.97 94.34
CA MET A 1 -0.90 -7.81 94.76
C MET A 1 -1.58 -6.92 93.74
N ILE A 2 -2.46 -7.48 92.91
CA ILE A 2 -3.38 -6.69 92.07
C ILE A 2 -4.80 -6.98 92.59
N LYS A 3 -5.45 -5.96 93.13
CA LYS A 3 -6.91 -5.82 93.30
C LYS A 3 -7.22 -4.38 92.88
N ARG A 4 -7.82 -4.17 91.71
CA ARG A 4 -9.27 -4.07 91.43
C ARG A 4 -9.94 -2.91 92.18
N GLU A 5 -10.28 -1.87 91.42
CA GLU A 5 -11.54 -1.14 91.58
C GLU A 5 -12.34 -1.22 90.27
N VAL A 6 -13.66 -1.19 90.44
CA VAL A 6 -14.75 -1.65 89.55
C VAL A 6 -15.38 -0.43 88.85
N PRO A 7 -15.99 -0.58 87.65
CA PRO A 7 -16.22 0.54 86.72
C PRO A 7 -17.51 1.30 87.00
N VAL A 8 -17.52 2.59 86.65
CA VAL A 8 -18.74 3.39 86.50
C VAL A 8 -19.31 3.14 85.11
N VAL A 9 -20.54 2.62 85.07
CA VAL A 9 -21.31 2.37 83.86
C VAL A 9 -21.89 3.71 83.38
N MET A 10 -21.44 4.19 82.22
CA MET A 10 -22.16 5.21 81.45
C MET A 10 -23.16 4.52 80.52
N SER A 11 -24.33 5.11 80.34
CA SER A 11 -25.47 4.55 79.61
C SER A 11 -25.24 4.53 78.09
N VAL A 12 -25.82 3.51 77.44
CA VAL A 12 -25.75 3.21 75.99
C VAL A 12 -26.32 4.34 75.10
N ASP A 13 -26.94 5.35 75.69
CA ASP A 13 -27.57 6.45 74.95
C ASP A 13 -26.62 7.63 74.67
N GLU A 14 -25.51 7.79 75.39
CA GLU A 14 -24.52 8.86 75.11
C GLU A 14 -23.52 8.49 73.99
N GLU A 15 -23.32 7.20 73.69
CA GLU A 15 -22.53 6.77 72.52
C GLU A 15 -23.31 6.92 71.21
N LYS A 16 -24.65 6.98 71.24
CA LYS A 16 -25.47 7.09 70.03
C LYS A 16 -25.64 8.52 69.53
N GLU A 17 -25.51 9.53 70.38
CA GLU A 17 -25.68 10.92 69.95
C GLU A 17 -24.42 11.49 69.27
N ASN A 18 -23.22 11.05 69.66
CA ASN A 18 -21.97 11.44 69.01
C ASN A 18 -21.60 10.59 67.76
N ALA A 19 -22.31 9.48 67.51
CA ALA A 19 -22.16 8.70 66.28
C ALA A 19 -22.94 9.28 65.07
N SER A 20 -23.82 10.26 65.28
CA SER A 20 -24.69 10.82 64.23
C SER A 20 -24.19 12.09 63.55
N LYS A 21 -22.99 12.58 63.90
CA LYS A 21 -22.35 13.76 63.27
C LYS A 21 -20.95 13.48 62.72
N GLN A 22 -20.71 12.28 62.21
CA GLN A 22 -19.78 12.15 61.09
C GLN A 22 -20.57 12.46 59.83
N GLU A 23 -20.54 13.72 59.39
CA GLU A 23 -20.83 14.05 57.99
C GLU A 23 -19.97 13.11 57.14
N LYS A 24 -20.60 12.09 56.55
CA LYS A 24 -20.01 11.33 55.46
C LYS A 24 -19.75 12.36 54.37
N GLN A 25 -18.51 12.83 54.29
CA GLN A 25 -18.04 13.64 53.17
C GLN A 25 -18.15 12.73 51.95
N VAL A 26 -19.30 12.78 51.28
CA VAL A 26 -19.53 12.07 50.03
C VAL A 26 -18.51 12.65 49.06
N LYS A 27 -17.46 11.88 48.74
CA LYS A 27 -16.52 12.25 47.68
C LYS A 27 -17.35 12.36 46.40
N ARG A 28 -17.75 13.59 46.04
CA ARG A 28 -18.40 13.85 44.74
C ARG A 28 -17.45 13.32 43.67
N ALA A 29 -17.96 12.43 42.81
CA ALA A 29 -17.21 11.94 41.67
C ALA A 29 -16.74 13.14 40.83
N TYR A 30 -15.54 13.05 40.24
CA TYR A 30 -15.02 14.11 39.37
C TYR A 30 -16.01 14.35 38.21
N PRO A 31 -16.56 15.57 38.04
CA PRO A 31 -17.68 15.78 37.13
C PRO A 31 -17.17 16.00 35.69
N PHE A 32 -16.74 14.94 35.02
CA PHE A 32 -16.24 14.97 33.63
C PHE A 32 -17.23 15.68 32.68
N HIS A 33 -18.53 15.36 32.80
CA HIS A 33 -19.60 15.93 31.99
C HIS A 33 -19.78 17.46 32.15
N GLU A 34 -19.35 18.05 33.27
CA GLU A 34 -19.35 19.50 33.47
C GLU A 34 -18.02 20.12 33.01
N ILE A 35 -16.90 19.43 33.24
CA ILE A 35 -15.55 19.99 33.09
C ILE A 35 -15.05 19.91 31.64
N GLU A 36 -15.24 18.78 30.97
CA GLU A 36 -14.73 18.57 29.61
C GLU A 36 -15.36 19.55 28.59
N PRO A 37 -16.71 19.69 28.51
CA PRO A 37 -17.32 20.63 27.58
C PRO A 37 -16.90 22.07 27.86
N LYS A 38 -16.75 22.45 29.15
CA LYS A 38 -16.29 23.79 29.54
C LYS A 38 -14.93 24.12 28.92
N TRP A 39 -13.94 23.21 29.06
CA TRP A 39 -12.60 23.45 28.55
C TRP A 39 -12.52 23.33 27.03
N GLN A 40 -13.25 22.39 26.43
CA GLN A 40 -13.35 22.26 24.98
C GLN A 40 -13.90 23.55 24.34
N HIS A 41 -14.99 24.11 24.87
CA HIS A 41 -15.54 25.39 24.41
C HIS A 41 -14.56 26.55 24.62
N TYR A 42 -13.88 26.58 25.77
CA TYR A 42 -12.86 27.60 26.02
C TYR A 42 -11.75 27.55 24.95
N TRP A 43 -11.21 26.36 24.67
CA TRP A 43 -10.12 26.23 23.69
C TRP A 43 -10.54 26.57 22.27
N GLU A 44 -11.74 26.15 21.85
CA GLU A 44 -12.31 26.46 20.54
C GLU A 44 -12.53 27.98 20.38
N ASN A 45 -13.24 28.61 21.33
CA ASN A 45 -13.59 30.04 21.26
C ASN A 45 -12.36 30.94 21.29
N ASN A 46 -11.33 30.54 22.04
CA ASN A 46 -10.08 31.30 22.13
C ASN A 46 -9.05 30.89 21.08
N LYS A 47 -9.37 29.95 20.17
CA LYS A 47 -8.44 29.40 19.17
C LYS A 47 -7.09 29.00 19.81
N THR A 48 -7.15 28.37 21.00
CA THR A 48 -5.98 28.12 21.86
C THR A 48 -4.90 27.29 21.17
N PHE A 49 -5.30 26.46 20.21
CA PHE A 49 -4.42 25.52 19.52
C PHE A 49 -4.04 25.97 18.10
N ARG A 50 -4.43 27.18 17.70
CA ARG A 50 -4.12 27.74 16.38
C ARG A 50 -2.61 27.78 16.15
N THR A 51 -2.20 27.32 14.98
CA THR A 51 -0.84 27.45 14.47
C THR A 51 -0.60 28.91 14.05
N PRO A 52 0.53 29.54 14.42
CA PRO A 52 0.86 30.88 13.93
C PRO A 52 0.86 30.93 12.40
N ASP A 53 0.16 31.91 11.83
CA ASP A 53 0.13 32.10 10.36
C ASP A 53 1.36 32.84 9.85
N GLU A 54 1.91 33.73 10.67
CA GLU A 54 3.19 34.40 10.42
C GLU A 54 4.34 33.55 10.95
N ILE A 55 5.43 33.51 10.17
CA ILE A 55 6.64 32.80 10.54
C ILE A 55 7.34 33.57 11.67
N ASP A 56 7.24 33.03 12.88
CA ASP A 56 7.98 33.52 14.04
C ASP A 56 9.19 32.61 14.30
N THR A 57 10.37 33.11 13.92
CA THR A 57 11.65 32.42 14.13
C THR A 57 12.24 32.64 15.53
N ALA A 58 11.61 33.46 16.39
CA ALA A 58 12.03 33.61 17.78
C ALA A 58 11.70 32.38 18.64
N LYS A 59 10.77 31.54 18.18
CA LYS A 59 10.40 30.27 18.81
C LYS A 59 10.76 29.09 17.90
N PRO A 60 11.22 27.96 18.47
CA PRO A 60 11.42 26.75 17.70
C PRO A 60 10.08 26.20 17.19
N LYS A 61 10.08 25.68 15.96
CA LYS A 61 8.91 25.01 15.36
C LYS A 61 8.80 23.56 15.83
N PHE A 62 7.59 23.03 15.82
CA PHE A 62 7.32 21.60 15.98
C PHE A 62 6.08 21.21 15.17
N TYR A 63 6.28 20.42 14.13
CA TYR A 63 5.22 19.84 13.32
C TYR A 63 5.01 18.38 13.72
N VAL A 64 3.90 18.12 14.43
CA VAL A 64 3.43 16.77 14.77
C VAL A 64 2.17 16.45 13.96
N LEU A 65 2.12 15.25 13.42
CA LEU A 65 1.09 14.87 12.47
C LEU A 65 0.63 13.42 12.67
N ASP A 66 -0.68 13.25 12.60
CA ASP A 66 -1.35 11.95 12.52
C ASP A 66 -1.54 11.52 11.07
N MET A 67 -1.54 10.21 10.83
CA MET A 67 -2.25 9.67 9.66
C MET A 67 -3.74 10.07 9.76
N PHE A 68 -4.14 11.01 8.91
CA PHE A 68 -5.53 11.50 8.85
C PHE A 68 -6.51 10.37 8.45
N PRO A 69 -7.74 10.36 8.98
CA PRO A 69 -8.62 9.21 8.83
C PRO A 69 -9.35 9.18 7.49
N TYR A 70 -9.75 7.96 7.11
CA TYR A 70 -10.79 7.72 6.13
C TYR A 70 -12.17 7.98 6.75
N PRO A 71 -12.99 8.91 6.23
CA PRO A 71 -14.34 9.15 6.72
C PRO A 71 -15.32 8.09 6.15
N SER A 72 -14.94 6.82 6.20
CA SER A 72 -15.66 5.68 5.62
C SER A 72 -16.65 5.02 6.58
N GLY A 73 -16.34 5.00 7.88
CA GLY A 73 -17.20 4.40 8.91
C GLY A 73 -18.30 5.34 9.41
N ALA A 74 -19.21 4.81 10.21
CA ALA A 74 -20.25 5.59 10.91
C ALA A 74 -19.68 6.54 12.00
N GLY A 75 -18.40 6.41 12.32
CA GLY A 75 -17.67 7.22 13.29
C GLY A 75 -16.27 6.67 13.58
N LEU A 76 -15.55 7.31 14.51
CA LEU A 76 -14.28 6.81 14.99
C LEU A 76 -14.43 5.44 15.69
N HIS A 77 -13.64 4.45 15.28
CA HIS A 77 -13.37 3.26 16.10
C HIS A 77 -12.29 3.55 17.17
N VAL A 78 -12.17 2.68 18.18
CA VAL A 78 -11.25 2.82 19.32
C VAL A 78 -9.76 2.88 18.94
N GLY A 79 -9.39 2.32 17.78
CA GLY A 79 -8.04 2.47 17.23
C GLY A 79 -7.64 3.90 16.88
N HIS A 80 -8.57 4.77 16.42
CA HIS A 80 -8.21 6.13 16.01
C HIS A 80 -7.67 6.97 17.17
N PRO A 81 -8.37 7.05 18.34
CA PRO A 81 -7.86 7.81 19.47
C PRO A 81 -6.50 7.36 20.00
N LEU A 82 -6.06 6.11 19.76
CA LEU A 82 -4.76 5.64 20.25
C LEU A 82 -3.60 6.47 19.67
N GLY A 83 -3.53 6.57 18.35
CA GLY A 83 -2.52 7.38 17.67
C GLY A 83 -2.70 8.86 17.96
N TYR A 84 -3.95 9.34 17.89
CA TYR A 84 -4.30 10.76 18.03
C TYR A 84 -4.06 11.30 19.44
N THR A 85 -4.12 10.43 20.47
CA THR A 85 -3.75 10.82 21.83
C THR A 85 -2.23 11.01 21.95
N ALA A 86 -1.42 10.19 21.25
CA ALA A 86 0.03 10.29 21.32
C ALA A 86 0.53 11.62 20.73
N THR A 87 0.01 12.01 19.56
CA THR A 87 0.31 13.31 18.93
C THR A 87 -0.22 14.47 19.75
N ASP A 88 -1.42 14.38 20.33
CA ASP A 88 -1.96 15.41 21.22
C ASP A 88 -1.09 15.66 22.47
N ILE A 89 -0.60 14.58 23.10
CA ILE A 89 0.32 14.67 24.24
C ILE A 89 1.58 15.44 23.83
N LEU A 90 2.18 15.09 22.69
CA LEU A 90 3.38 15.77 22.17
C LEU A 90 3.10 17.24 21.82
N ALA A 91 2.00 17.52 21.12
CA ALA A 91 1.60 18.85 20.73
C ALA A 91 1.42 19.76 21.95
N ARG A 92 0.69 19.30 22.98
CA ARG A 92 0.48 20.05 24.23
C ARG A 92 1.79 20.27 24.98
N LEU A 93 2.61 19.23 25.14
CA LEU A 93 3.92 19.35 25.78
C LEU A 93 4.78 20.40 25.09
N LYS A 94 4.84 20.38 23.76
CA LYS A 94 5.68 21.31 22.98
C LYS A 94 5.16 22.74 23.04
N ARG A 95 3.83 22.95 22.98
CA ARG A 95 3.25 24.28 23.23
C ARG A 95 3.63 24.81 24.62
N MET A 96 3.55 23.97 25.66
CA MET A 96 3.95 24.34 27.03
C MET A 96 5.45 24.64 27.18
N GLN A 97 6.30 24.04 26.34
CA GLN A 97 7.72 24.33 26.26
C GLN A 97 8.05 25.60 25.45
N GLY A 98 7.05 26.29 24.90
CA GLY A 98 7.22 27.53 24.14
C GLY A 98 7.47 27.35 22.64
N PHE A 99 7.23 26.17 22.08
CA PHE A 99 7.34 25.92 20.64
C PHE A 99 6.14 26.50 19.88
N ASN A 100 6.37 26.89 18.62
CA ASN A 100 5.30 27.04 17.65
C ASN A 100 4.91 25.66 17.15
N VAL A 101 3.65 25.26 17.38
CA VAL A 101 3.18 23.91 17.09
C VAL A 101 2.17 23.92 15.94
N LEU A 102 2.48 23.16 14.89
CA LEU A 102 1.53 22.77 13.84
C LEU A 102 1.04 21.37 14.17
N HIS A 103 -0.25 21.26 14.53
CA HIS A 103 -0.95 20.01 14.82
C HIS A 103 -2.30 20.04 14.10
N PRO A 104 -2.35 19.64 12.82
CA PRO A 104 -3.54 19.75 11.97
C PRO A 104 -4.34 18.45 11.94
N MET A 105 -5.54 18.49 11.38
CA MET A 105 -6.34 17.32 11.05
C MET A 105 -7.08 17.55 9.72
N GLY A 106 -7.39 16.48 9.00
CA GLY A 106 -8.12 16.52 7.74
C GLY A 106 -8.74 15.17 7.41
N TRP A 107 -9.17 14.98 6.15
CA TRP A 107 -9.94 13.81 5.75
C TRP A 107 -9.45 13.23 4.42
N ASP A 108 -9.05 11.96 4.44
CA ASP A 108 -8.79 11.22 3.20
C ASP A 108 -10.09 10.62 2.66
N ALA A 109 -10.81 11.44 1.89
CA ALA A 109 -12.24 11.32 1.67
C ALA A 109 -12.64 10.74 0.30
N PHE A 110 -11.69 10.58 -0.63
CA PHE A 110 -11.90 9.84 -1.87
C PHE A 110 -11.70 8.34 -1.65
N GLY A 111 -12.04 7.51 -2.65
CA GLY A 111 -11.69 6.09 -2.67
C GLY A 111 -12.84 5.11 -2.52
N LEU A 112 -12.46 3.84 -2.50
CA LEU A 112 -13.37 2.69 -2.57
C LEU A 112 -14.40 2.61 -1.43
N PRO A 113 -14.04 2.82 -0.15
CA PRO A 113 -15.02 2.61 0.92
C PRO A 113 -16.22 3.56 0.83
N ALA A 114 -15.96 4.85 0.58
CA ALA A 114 -17.04 5.83 0.47
C ALA A 114 -17.94 5.55 -0.74
N GLU A 115 -17.37 5.05 -1.83
CA GLU A 115 -18.10 4.68 -3.05
C GLU A 115 -18.94 3.41 -2.86
N GLN A 116 -18.40 2.36 -2.24
CA GLN A 116 -19.13 1.12 -1.97
C GLN A 116 -20.35 1.37 -1.08
N TYR A 117 -20.14 2.06 0.03
CA TYR A 117 -21.24 2.45 0.91
C TYR A 117 -22.29 3.29 0.19
N ALA A 118 -21.87 4.20 -0.70
CA ALA A 118 -22.78 4.97 -1.53
C ALA A 118 -23.60 4.10 -2.50
N ILE A 119 -22.99 3.07 -3.09
CA ILE A 119 -23.67 2.12 -3.99
C ILE A 119 -24.68 1.27 -3.22
N GLU A 120 -24.31 0.75 -2.06
CA GLU A 120 -25.16 -0.10 -1.21
C GLU A 120 -26.38 0.66 -0.67
N THR A 121 -26.19 1.91 -0.27
CA THR A 121 -27.24 2.75 0.33
C THR A 121 -28.03 3.58 -0.68
N GLY A 122 -27.58 3.63 -1.94
CA GLY A 122 -28.15 4.50 -2.98
C GLY A 122 -27.99 6.01 -2.70
N THR A 123 -27.10 6.40 -1.78
CA THR A 123 -26.86 7.81 -1.42
C THR A 123 -25.58 8.31 -2.09
N HIS A 124 -25.63 9.47 -2.75
CA HIS A 124 -24.46 10.01 -3.45
C HIS A 124 -23.22 10.14 -2.52
N PRO A 125 -22.01 9.72 -2.93
CA PRO A 125 -20.84 9.63 -2.05
C PRO A 125 -20.41 10.96 -1.42
N LYS A 126 -20.63 12.09 -2.10
CA LYS A 126 -20.42 13.44 -1.54
C LYS A 126 -21.22 13.68 -0.24
N ILE A 127 -22.47 13.19 -0.19
CA ILE A 127 -23.38 13.41 0.94
C ILE A 127 -22.95 12.55 2.12
N THR A 128 -22.68 11.27 1.88
CA THR A 128 -22.25 10.32 2.91
C THR A 128 -20.90 10.73 3.49
N THR A 129 -19.95 11.12 2.64
CA THR A 129 -18.63 11.62 3.02
C THR A 129 -18.73 12.85 3.91
N LEU A 130 -19.51 13.87 3.53
CA LEU A 130 -19.67 15.09 4.33
C LEU A 130 -20.31 14.79 5.70
N ARG A 131 -21.32 13.90 5.73
CA ARG A 131 -21.94 13.45 6.98
C ARG A 131 -20.93 12.77 7.90
N ASN A 132 -20.11 11.86 7.36
CA ASN A 132 -19.10 11.15 8.13
C ASN A 132 -17.99 12.08 8.61
N ILE A 133 -17.51 13.01 7.78
CA ILE A 133 -16.57 14.07 8.18
C ILE A 133 -17.11 14.86 9.37
N ASN A 134 -18.36 15.32 9.32
CA ASN A 134 -18.98 16.07 10.42
C ASN A 134 -19.05 15.24 11.71
N ARG A 135 -19.37 13.95 11.59
CA ARG A 135 -19.42 13.01 12.71
C ARG A 135 -18.04 12.81 13.33
N PHE A 136 -17.02 12.51 12.53
CA PHE A 136 -15.64 12.36 12.99
C PHE A 136 -15.14 13.64 13.66
N ARG A 137 -15.37 14.80 13.04
CA ARG A 137 -15.03 16.11 13.61
C ARG A 137 -15.65 16.28 15.00
N SER A 138 -16.94 15.97 15.15
CA SER A 138 -17.63 16.09 16.45
C SER A 138 -17.02 15.18 17.52
N GLN A 139 -16.67 13.94 17.16
CA GLN A 139 -16.06 12.97 18.07
C GLN A 139 -14.63 13.34 18.46
N LEU A 140 -13.82 13.81 17.51
CA LEU A 140 -12.46 14.32 17.79
C LEU A 140 -12.50 15.55 18.70
N LYS A 141 -13.45 16.46 18.48
CA LYS A 141 -13.66 17.61 19.37
C LYS A 141 -14.12 17.20 20.77
N SER A 142 -14.99 16.19 20.90
CA SER A 142 -15.42 15.68 22.20
C SER A 142 -14.32 14.95 22.98
N LEU A 143 -13.32 14.40 22.28
CA LEU A 143 -12.11 13.86 22.91
C LEU A 143 -11.14 14.96 23.38
N GLY A 144 -11.37 16.21 22.99
CA GLY A 144 -10.56 17.35 23.43
C GLY A 144 -9.17 17.43 22.81
N PHE A 145 -8.96 16.82 21.64
CA PHE A 145 -7.67 16.90 20.93
C PHE A 145 -7.36 18.33 20.49
N SER A 146 -6.07 18.68 20.53
CA SER A 146 -5.56 20.04 20.36
C SER A 146 -5.20 20.37 18.90
N TYR A 147 -6.12 20.06 18.00
CA TYR A 147 -5.98 20.34 16.57
C TYR A 147 -6.22 21.81 16.22
N ASP A 148 -5.55 22.25 15.16
CA ASP A 148 -5.85 23.51 14.48
C ASP A 148 -6.91 23.30 13.39
N TRP A 149 -8.18 23.43 13.78
CA TRP A 149 -9.32 23.27 12.87
C TRP A 149 -9.40 24.35 11.77
N ASP A 150 -8.66 25.47 11.87
CA ASP A 150 -8.62 26.47 10.80
C ASP A 150 -7.79 26.00 9.59
N ARG A 151 -7.06 24.88 9.75
CA ARG A 151 -6.24 24.20 8.75
C ARG A 151 -6.84 22.88 8.27
N GLU A 152 -8.10 22.63 8.58
CA GLU A 152 -8.82 21.45 8.13
C GLU A 152 -8.89 21.39 6.59
N ILE A 153 -8.66 20.20 6.03
CA ILE A 153 -8.74 19.93 4.58
C ILE A 153 -9.49 18.62 4.32
N SER A 154 -10.10 18.50 3.15
CA SER A 154 -10.61 17.23 2.63
C SER A 154 -10.02 16.95 1.25
N THR A 155 -9.60 15.70 0.99
CA THR A 155 -9.08 15.34 -0.35
C THR A 155 -10.12 15.45 -1.47
N THR A 156 -11.42 15.51 -1.11
CA THR A 156 -12.54 15.68 -2.06
C THR A 156 -12.82 17.11 -2.49
N GLU A 157 -12.16 18.11 -1.86
CA GLU A 157 -12.33 19.52 -2.21
C GLU A 157 -11.58 19.87 -3.50
N PRO A 158 -12.22 20.55 -4.48
CA PRO A 158 -11.55 20.98 -5.72
C PRO A 158 -10.28 21.81 -5.47
N GLU A 159 -10.28 22.64 -4.44
CA GLU A 159 -9.15 23.46 -4.02
C GLU A 159 -7.97 22.60 -3.54
N TYR A 160 -8.23 21.39 -3.05
CA TYR A 160 -7.22 20.40 -2.69
C TYR A 160 -6.76 19.62 -3.92
N TYR A 161 -7.66 18.90 -4.59
CA TYR A 161 -7.24 17.99 -5.67
C TYR A 161 -6.78 18.70 -6.95
N LYS A 162 -7.03 20.01 -7.11
CA LYS A 162 -6.33 20.85 -8.09
C LYS A 162 -4.83 20.61 -8.04
N TRP A 163 -4.28 20.53 -6.84
CA TRP A 163 -2.86 20.36 -6.62
C TRP A 163 -2.41 18.91 -6.79
N THR A 164 -3.24 17.93 -6.44
CA THR A 164 -2.99 16.52 -6.81
C THR A 164 -2.89 16.37 -8.33
N GLN A 165 -3.80 16.99 -9.09
CA GLN A 165 -3.77 17.05 -10.56
C GLN A 165 -2.51 17.75 -11.07
N TRP A 166 -2.12 18.86 -10.45
CA TRP A 166 -0.89 19.56 -10.79
C TRP A 166 0.36 18.69 -10.59
N ILE A 167 0.46 17.95 -9.49
CA ILE A 167 1.57 17.02 -9.23
C ILE A 167 1.60 15.92 -10.29
N PHE A 168 0.44 15.36 -10.65
CA PHE A 168 0.35 14.38 -11.74
C PHE A 168 0.88 14.93 -13.07
N LEU A 169 0.56 16.19 -13.41
CA LEU A 169 1.12 16.83 -14.60
C LEU A 169 2.64 16.97 -14.51
N GLN A 170 3.22 17.26 -13.34
CA GLN A 170 4.68 17.30 -13.17
C GLN A 170 5.31 15.91 -13.35
N LEU A 171 4.68 14.86 -12.82
CA LEU A 171 5.08 13.47 -13.04
C LEU A 171 5.06 13.12 -14.53
N LEU A 172 3.99 13.48 -15.25
CA LEU A 172 3.84 13.25 -16.68
C LEU A 172 4.92 13.99 -17.50
N LYS A 173 5.14 15.28 -17.23
CA LYS A 173 6.18 16.09 -17.89
C LYS A 173 7.59 15.52 -17.75
N ARG A 174 7.85 14.81 -16.65
CA ARG A 174 9.14 14.16 -16.38
C ARG A 174 9.23 12.71 -16.88
N GLY A 175 8.20 12.21 -17.57
CA GLY A 175 8.13 10.81 -18.01
C GLY A 175 8.00 9.81 -16.85
N LEU A 176 7.52 10.28 -15.69
CA LEU A 176 7.27 9.46 -14.50
C LEU A 176 5.82 9.01 -14.40
N ALA A 177 4.90 9.57 -15.18
CA ALA A 177 3.57 9.02 -15.41
C ALA A 177 3.46 8.61 -16.89
N TYR A 178 2.99 7.39 -17.16
CA TYR A 178 2.86 6.88 -18.52
C TYR A 178 1.71 5.88 -18.63
N GLN A 179 1.22 5.67 -19.86
CA GLN A 179 0.25 4.61 -20.13
C GLN A 179 0.95 3.34 -20.62
N ALA A 180 0.50 2.19 -20.13
CA ALA A 180 0.95 0.89 -20.63
C ALA A 180 -0.19 -0.12 -20.61
N GLU A 181 -0.17 -1.05 -21.56
CA GLU A 181 -0.99 -2.26 -21.49
C GLU A 181 -0.29 -3.25 -20.58
N VAL A 182 -0.88 -3.46 -19.40
CA VAL A 182 -0.31 -4.31 -18.36
C VAL A 182 -1.35 -5.33 -17.90
N PRO A 183 -0.92 -6.54 -17.48
CA PRO A 183 -1.81 -7.44 -16.79
C PRO A 183 -2.16 -6.84 -15.42
N VAL A 184 -3.45 -6.55 -15.21
CA VAL A 184 -3.99 -5.91 -14.02
C VAL A 184 -4.69 -6.91 -13.12
N ASN A 185 -4.76 -6.60 -11.84
CA ASN A 185 -5.62 -7.30 -10.88
C ASN A 185 -7.02 -6.69 -10.99
N TRP A 186 -7.94 -7.39 -11.66
CA TRP A 186 -9.31 -6.94 -11.86
C TRP A 186 -10.24 -7.63 -10.87
N CYS A 187 -11.04 -6.86 -10.13
CA CYS A 187 -12.08 -7.41 -9.29
C CYS A 187 -13.46 -7.20 -9.95
N PRO A 188 -14.11 -8.27 -10.49
CA PRO A 188 -15.41 -8.13 -11.15
C PRO A 188 -16.52 -7.61 -10.23
N ALA A 189 -16.50 -8.01 -8.95
CA ALA A 189 -17.49 -7.59 -7.97
C ALA A 189 -17.42 -6.08 -7.70
N LEU A 190 -16.20 -5.53 -7.65
CA LEU A 190 -15.97 -4.12 -7.40
C LEU A 190 -15.92 -3.27 -8.68
N GLY A 191 -15.80 -3.92 -9.84
CA GLY A 191 -15.72 -3.26 -11.13
C GLY A 191 -14.52 -2.33 -11.30
N THR A 192 -13.40 -2.62 -10.62
CA THR A 192 -12.18 -1.81 -10.68
C THR A 192 -10.93 -2.67 -10.70
N VAL A 193 -9.85 -2.12 -11.24
CA VAL A 193 -8.50 -2.58 -10.97
C VAL A 193 -8.07 -2.29 -9.53
N LEU A 194 -7.29 -3.21 -8.99
CA LEU A 194 -6.61 -3.15 -7.70
C LEU A 194 -5.09 -3.09 -7.92
N ALA A 195 -4.37 -2.36 -7.08
CA ALA A 195 -2.91 -2.44 -7.02
C ALA A 195 -2.47 -3.83 -6.51
N ASN A 196 -1.17 -4.14 -6.57
CA ASN A 196 -0.67 -5.41 -6.05
C ASN A 196 -0.93 -5.52 -4.54
N GLU A 197 -0.93 -4.39 -3.86
CA GLU A 197 -1.06 -4.29 -2.42
C GLU A 197 -2.51 -4.30 -1.92
N GLU A 198 -3.47 -4.15 -2.84
CA GLU A 198 -4.91 -4.26 -2.57
C GLU A 198 -5.43 -5.70 -2.80
N VAL A 199 -4.52 -6.67 -3.03
CA VAL A 199 -4.84 -8.09 -3.24
C VAL A 199 -4.14 -8.93 -2.17
N ILE A 200 -4.93 -9.60 -1.33
CA ILE A 200 -4.45 -10.44 -0.23
C ILE A 200 -4.90 -11.87 -0.52
N ASP A 201 -3.96 -12.80 -0.64
CA ASP A 201 -4.24 -14.22 -0.91
C ASP A 201 -5.18 -14.48 -2.12
N GLY A 202 -5.06 -13.65 -3.17
CA GLY A 202 -5.84 -13.79 -4.40
C GLY A 202 -7.26 -13.21 -4.36
N VAL A 203 -7.66 -12.60 -3.24
CA VAL A 203 -8.91 -11.86 -3.10
C VAL A 203 -8.65 -10.37 -2.87
N SER A 204 -9.66 -9.54 -3.10
CA SER A 204 -9.58 -8.10 -2.81
C SER A 204 -9.45 -7.88 -1.31
N GLU A 205 -8.55 -6.97 -0.90
CA GLU A 205 -8.40 -6.51 0.49
C GLU A 205 -9.76 -6.12 1.09
N ARG A 206 -10.61 -5.48 0.29
CA ARG A 206 -11.99 -5.13 0.67
C ARG A 206 -12.99 -6.14 0.14
N GLY A 207 -13.82 -6.68 1.02
CA GLY A 207 -14.92 -7.58 0.68
C GLY A 207 -14.51 -9.02 0.32
N GLY A 208 -13.22 -9.33 0.24
CA GLY A 208 -12.74 -10.69 0.01
C GLY A 208 -13.21 -11.30 -1.33
N HIS A 209 -13.36 -10.49 -2.37
CA HIS A 209 -13.88 -10.93 -3.66
C HIS A 209 -12.76 -11.52 -4.53
N PRO A 210 -13.03 -12.57 -5.33
CA PRO A 210 -12.04 -13.13 -6.25
C PRO A 210 -11.49 -12.09 -7.23
N VAL A 211 -10.17 -12.09 -7.38
CA VAL A 211 -9.44 -11.22 -8.31
C VAL A 211 -8.98 -12.04 -9.51
N ILE A 212 -9.18 -11.51 -10.71
CA ILE A 212 -8.73 -12.13 -11.97
C ILE A 212 -7.67 -11.27 -12.65
N ARG A 213 -6.80 -11.90 -13.44
CA ARG A 213 -5.81 -11.19 -14.25
C ARG A 213 -6.38 -10.90 -15.64
N LYS A 214 -6.28 -9.65 -16.08
CA LYS A 214 -6.70 -9.22 -17.42
C LYS A 214 -5.72 -8.20 -17.99
N PRO A 215 -5.37 -8.22 -19.29
CA PRO A 215 -4.64 -7.12 -19.89
C PRO A 215 -5.54 -5.89 -20.00
N MET A 216 -5.08 -4.74 -19.48
CA MET A 216 -5.78 -3.46 -19.59
C MET A 216 -4.78 -2.32 -19.75
N ARG A 217 -5.14 -1.32 -20.55
CA ARG A 217 -4.40 -0.06 -20.62
C ARG A 217 -4.62 0.73 -19.33
N GLN A 218 -3.55 1.04 -18.60
CA GLN A 218 -3.59 1.75 -17.32
C GLN A 218 -2.56 2.87 -17.27
N TRP A 219 -2.80 3.84 -16.40
CA TRP A 219 -1.77 4.78 -15.97
C TRP A 219 -0.87 4.13 -14.91
N MET A 220 0.43 4.26 -15.13
CA MET A 220 1.49 3.77 -14.27
C MET A 220 2.35 4.94 -13.79
N LEU A 221 2.81 4.91 -12.53
CA LEU A 221 3.83 5.82 -12.04
C LEU A 221 5.18 5.09 -11.91
N LYS A 222 6.22 5.66 -12.51
CA LYS A 222 7.57 5.11 -12.63
C LYS A 222 8.37 5.25 -11.33
N ILE A 223 7.83 4.75 -10.21
CA ILE A 223 8.47 4.80 -8.90
C ILE A 223 9.81 4.06 -8.87
N THR A 224 10.00 3.05 -9.74
CA THR A 224 11.27 2.33 -9.87
C THR A 224 12.44 3.22 -10.28
N ALA A 225 12.18 4.35 -10.96
CA ALA A 225 13.20 5.34 -11.28
C ALA A 225 13.79 6.03 -10.03
N TYR A 226 13.14 5.89 -8.87
CA TYR A 226 13.59 6.41 -7.57
C TYR A 226 13.98 5.30 -6.59
N ALA A 227 14.02 4.03 -7.01
CA ALA A 227 14.23 2.88 -6.12
C ALA A 227 15.53 2.96 -5.31
N ASP A 228 16.66 3.34 -5.93
CA ASP A 228 17.93 3.54 -5.23
C ASP A 228 17.82 4.63 -4.17
N ARG A 229 17.30 5.81 -4.51
CA ARG A 229 17.12 6.92 -3.55
C ARG A 229 16.14 6.57 -2.44
N LEU A 230 15.08 5.82 -2.76
CA LEU A 230 14.12 5.33 -1.77
C LEU A 230 14.77 4.33 -0.81
N LEU A 231 15.83 3.63 -1.20
CA LEU A 231 16.61 2.76 -0.31
C LEU A 231 17.67 3.52 0.48
N GLU A 232 18.53 4.27 -0.22
CA GLU A 232 19.69 4.96 0.37
C GLU A 232 19.24 5.99 1.41
N ASP A 233 18.22 6.79 1.09
CA ASP A 233 17.75 7.84 2.00
C ASP A 233 16.98 7.30 3.23
N LEU A 234 16.72 5.98 3.36
CA LEU A 234 16.14 5.39 4.59
C LEU A 234 17.09 5.41 5.78
N ASP A 235 18.40 5.36 5.52
CA ASP A 235 19.40 5.23 6.58
C ASP A 235 19.47 6.51 7.44
N ASP A 236 19.11 7.65 6.88
CA ASP A 236 19.08 8.96 7.54
C ASP A 236 17.82 9.20 8.41
N LEU A 237 16.82 8.32 8.35
CA LEU A 237 15.52 8.50 8.98
C LEU A 237 15.45 7.97 10.41
N ASP A 238 14.78 8.68 11.32
CA ASP A 238 14.50 8.22 12.69
C ASP A 238 13.22 7.37 12.72
N TRP A 239 13.24 6.26 11.97
CA TRP A 239 12.11 5.34 11.82
C TRP A 239 12.44 4.00 12.49
N PRO A 240 11.43 3.23 12.94
CA PRO A 240 11.64 1.89 13.45
C PRO A 240 12.33 1.01 12.41
N GLU A 241 13.36 0.26 12.82
CA GLU A 241 14.15 -0.55 11.90
C GLU A 241 13.28 -1.59 11.17
N SER A 242 12.27 -2.14 11.83
CA SER A 242 11.30 -3.05 11.22
C SER A 242 10.56 -2.42 10.02
N VAL A 243 10.26 -1.12 10.07
CA VAL A 243 9.60 -0.39 8.98
C VAL A 243 10.57 -0.16 7.83
N LYS A 244 11.82 0.20 8.15
CA LYS A 244 12.88 0.33 7.15
C LYS A 244 13.12 -1.01 6.45
N GLU A 245 13.23 -2.10 7.21
CA GLU A 245 13.37 -3.46 6.68
C GLU A 245 12.18 -3.85 5.80
N MET A 246 10.94 -3.54 6.20
CA MET A 246 9.76 -3.75 5.35
C MET A 246 9.92 -3.03 4.00
N GLN A 247 10.33 -1.75 3.98
CA GLN A 247 10.57 -1.04 2.72
C GLN A 247 11.78 -1.60 1.94
N ARG A 248 12.89 -1.94 2.60
CA ARG A 248 14.07 -2.53 1.93
C ARG A 248 13.72 -3.85 1.25
N ASN A 249 12.99 -4.72 1.95
CA ASN A 249 12.52 -6.01 1.43
C ASN A 249 11.47 -5.84 0.33
N TRP A 250 10.61 -4.82 0.44
CA TRP A 250 9.61 -4.50 -0.57
C TRP A 250 10.26 -3.99 -1.86
N ILE A 251 11.21 -3.06 -1.74
CA ILE A 251 11.94 -2.53 -2.89
C ILE A 251 12.79 -3.64 -3.51
N GLY A 252 13.43 -4.46 -2.66
CA GLY A 252 14.10 -5.70 -3.06
C GLY A 252 15.16 -5.48 -4.12
N ARG A 253 16.10 -4.56 -3.88
CA ARG A 253 17.23 -4.32 -4.77
C ARG A 253 18.16 -5.53 -4.79
N SER A 254 18.54 -5.94 -5.99
CA SER A 254 19.50 -7.01 -6.23
C SER A 254 20.49 -6.57 -7.30
N GLU A 255 21.75 -6.98 -7.14
CA GLU A 255 22.78 -6.81 -8.16
C GLU A 255 23.08 -8.17 -8.77
N GLY A 256 23.20 -8.21 -10.08
CA GLY A 256 23.44 -9.42 -10.83
C GLY A 256 23.93 -9.13 -12.23
N ALA A 257 23.60 -10.02 -13.16
CA ALA A 257 23.93 -9.89 -14.56
C ALA A 257 22.73 -10.22 -15.44
N GLU A 258 22.61 -9.50 -16.56
CA GLU A 258 21.87 -9.98 -17.72
C GLU A 258 22.81 -10.83 -18.58
N LEU A 259 22.35 -12.01 -18.99
CA LEU A 259 23.10 -12.94 -19.84
C LEU A 259 22.32 -13.25 -21.11
N GLU A 260 23.01 -13.23 -22.23
CA GLU A 260 22.43 -13.52 -23.54
C GLU A 260 22.70 -14.98 -23.92
N PHE A 261 21.63 -15.72 -24.19
CA PHE A 261 21.69 -17.09 -24.68
C PHE A 261 21.20 -17.13 -26.13
N SER A 262 22.06 -17.58 -27.06
CA SER A 262 21.66 -17.78 -28.46
C SER A 262 20.61 -18.87 -28.58
N LEU A 263 19.54 -18.61 -29.33
CA LEU A 263 18.49 -19.60 -29.57
C LEU A 263 18.95 -20.65 -30.58
N VAL A 264 18.66 -21.92 -30.29
CA VAL A 264 18.96 -23.07 -31.14
C VAL A 264 17.66 -23.83 -31.39
N ASP A 265 17.33 -24.05 -32.66
CA ASP A 265 16.10 -24.75 -33.04
C ASP A 265 16.21 -26.29 -32.92
N THR A 266 15.12 -26.98 -33.25
CA THR A 266 15.03 -28.45 -33.22
C THR A 266 16.03 -29.16 -34.14
N ASN A 267 16.55 -28.46 -35.16
CA ASN A 267 17.52 -28.99 -36.11
C ASN A 267 18.97 -28.64 -35.71
N GLY A 268 19.17 -27.98 -34.57
CA GLY A 268 20.48 -27.55 -34.09
C GLY A 268 21.01 -26.28 -34.76
N LEU A 269 20.17 -25.54 -35.49
CA LEU A 269 20.55 -24.30 -36.14
C LEU A 269 20.37 -23.11 -35.18
N GLU A 270 21.42 -22.29 -35.07
CA GLU A 270 21.37 -21.04 -34.33
C GLU A 270 20.47 -20.03 -35.05
N ARG A 271 19.63 -19.34 -34.28
CA ARG A 271 18.74 -18.27 -34.76
C ARG A 271 19.29 -16.92 -34.32
N ASP A 272 18.94 -15.87 -35.06
CA ASP A 272 19.39 -14.50 -34.73
C ASP A 272 18.81 -13.98 -33.41
N ASN A 273 17.67 -14.53 -32.97
CA ASN A 273 17.06 -14.15 -31.70
C ASN A 273 17.85 -14.71 -30.51
N LYS A 274 17.99 -13.90 -29.46
CA LYS A 274 18.59 -14.30 -28.19
C LYS A 274 17.57 -14.23 -27.06
N ILE A 275 17.72 -15.09 -26.06
CA ILE A 275 16.98 -14.99 -24.80
C ILE A 275 17.90 -14.32 -23.78
N ILE A 276 17.46 -13.19 -23.24
CA ILE A 276 18.17 -12.49 -22.19
C ILE A 276 17.60 -12.98 -20.85
N VAL A 277 18.46 -13.46 -19.96
CA VAL A 277 18.07 -13.89 -18.61
C VAL A 277 18.72 -12.99 -17.57
N TYR A 278 18.04 -12.79 -16.45
CA TYR A 278 18.62 -12.11 -15.28
C TYR A 278 18.95 -13.13 -14.18
N THR A 279 20.11 -12.96 -13.54
CA THR A 279 20.50 -13.77 -12.37
C THR A 279 21.31 -12.95 -11.36
N THR A 280 21.09 -13.22 -10.08
CA THR A 280 21.91 -12.73 -8.96
C THR A 280 23.10 -13.64 -8.65
N ARG A 281 23.18 -14.81 -9.30
CA ARG A 281 24.23 -15.82 -9.12
C ARG A 281 24.98 -16.09 -10.43
N PRO A 282 25.60 -15.07 -11.06
CA PRO A 282 26.32 -15.27 -12.31
C PRO A 282 27.52 -16.22 -12.15
N ASP A 283 28.06 -16.37 -10.94
CA ASP A 283 29.06 -17.38 -10.58
C ASP A 283 28.66 -18.79 -11.01
N THR A 284 27.35 -19.09 -11.00
CA THR A 284 26.83 -20.44 -11.24
C THR A 284 26.51 -20.75 -12.71
N ILE A 285 26.86 -19.87 -13.65
CA ILE A 285 26.55 -19.99 -15.09
C ILE A 285 26.92 -21.34 -15.72
N PHE A 286 28.01 -21.98 -15.28
CA PHE A 286 28.44 -23.28 -15.79
C PHE A 286 27.50 -24.44 -15.42
N GLY A 287 26.76 -24.28 -14.31
CA GLY A 287 25.80 -25.25 -13.80
C GLY A 287 24.39 -25.05 -14.37
N ALA A 288 24.17 -24.07 -15.25
CA ALA A 288 22.89 -23.87 -15.91
C ALA A 288 22.61 -25.02 -16.89
N THR A 289 21.58 -25.82 -16.60
CA THR A 289 21.23 -27.03 -17.39
C THR A 289 19.94 -26.90 -18.18
N TYR A 290 19.16 -25.84 -17.97
CA TYR A 290 18.00 -25.46 -18.78
C TYR A 290 17.70 -23.97 -18.60
N LEU A 291 16.91 -23.41 -19.51
CA LEU A 291 16.31 -22.08 -19.34
C LEU A 291 14.83 -22.22 -19.04
N VAL A 292 14.30 -21.24 -18.31
CA VAL A 292 12.86 -21.11 -18.09
C VAL A 292 12.42 -19.72 -18.50
N VAL A 293 11.37 -19.65 -19.33
CA VAL A 293 10.70 -18.40 -19.69
C VAL A 293 9.31 -18.35 -19.07
N ALA A 294 8.87 -17.14 -18.73
CA ALA A 294 7.50 -16.92 -18.26
C ALA A 294 6.49 -17.25 -19.37
N PRO A 295 5.27 -17.71 -19.03
CA PRO A 295 4.15 -17.86 -19.96
C PRO A 295 3.80 -16.59 -20.75
N GLU A 296 4.11 -15.41 -20.18
CA GLU A 296 3.89 -14.11 -20.79
C GLU A 296 5.09 -13.59 -21.60
N HIS A 297 6.19 -14.35 -21.68
CA HIS A 297 7.43 -13.87 -22.29
C HIS A 297 7.24 -13.51 -23.76
N VAL A 298 7.74 -12.35 -24.18
CA VAL A 298 7.49 -11.76 -25.51
C VAL A 298 7.96 -12.68 -26.64
N LEU A 299 9.08 -13.37 -26.46
CA LEU A 299 9.61 -14.29 -27.47
C LEU A 299 8.92 -15.66 -27.48
N LEU A 300 8.01 -15.95 -26.55
CA LEU A 300 7.48 -17.30 -26.35
C LEU A 300 6.88 -17.89 -27.64
N SER A 301 6.07 -17.12 -28.36
CA SER A 301 5.46 -17.57 -29.62
C SER A 301 6.48 -17.92 -30.71
N SER A 302 7.67 -17.31 -30.66
CA SER A 302 8.75 -17.52 -31.63
C SER A 302 9.71 -18.67 -31.26
N ILE A 303 9.65 -19.17 -30.03
CA ILE A 303 10.56 -20.19 -29.50
C ILE A 303 9.85 -21.52 -29.18
N VAL A 304 8.70 -21.77 -29.80
CA VAL A 304 7.90 -22.97 -29.58
C VAL A 304 7.76 -23.75 -30.89
N SER A 305 8.16 -25.03 -30.85
CA SER A 305 8.05 -25.95 -31.98
C SER A 305 6.58 -26.28 -32.27
N ASP A 306 6.28 -26.63 -33.53
CA ASP A 306 4.90 -26.97 -33.93
C ASP A 306 4.34 -28.16 -33.12
N ALA A 307 5.20 -29.12 -32.74
CA ALA A 307 4.83 -30.27 -31.92
C ALA A 307 4.40 -29.87 -30.49
N GLN A 308 4.98 -28.82 -29.93
CA GLN A 308 4.73 -28.36 -28.55
C GLN A 308 3.72 -27.23 -28.44
N ARG A 309 3.36 -26.60 -29.57
CA ARG A 309 2.49 -25.40 -29.60
C ARG A 309 1.19 -25.58 -28.85
N LYS A 310 0.49 -26.71 -29.04
CA LYS A 310 -0.78 -26.96 -28.36
C LYS A 310 -0.61 -27.01 -26.83
N GLN A 311 0.38 -27.73 -26.33
CA GLN A 311 0.62 -27.87 -24.89
C GLN A 311 1.07 -26.56 -24.26
N VAL A 312 1.90 -25.77 -24.95
CA VAL A 312 2.35 -24.47 -24.46
C VAL A 312 1.20 -23.46 -24.38
N GLU A 313 0.32 -23.41 -25.39
CA GLU A 313 -0.86 -22.52 -25.34
C GLU A 313 -1.84 -22.91 -24.23
N GLU A 314 -2.13 -24.21 -24.06
CA GLU A 314 -2.95 -24.71 -22.94
C GLU A 314 -2.33 -24.33 -21.58
N TYR A 315 -1.00 -24.50 -21.44
CA TYR A 315 -0.29 -24.15 -20.22
C TYR A 315 -0.30 -22.64 -19.94
N LYS A 316 -0.13 -21.83 -20.98
CA LYS A 316 -0.20 -20.36 -20.88
C LYS A 316 -1.58 -19.89 -20.44
N GLU A 317 -2.64 -20.51 -20.95
CA GLU A 317 -4.00 -20.21 -20.51
C GLU A 317 -4.20 -20.55 -19.02
N ILE A 318 -3.74 -21.72 -18.57
CA ILE A 318 -3.81 -22.11 -17.16
C ILE A 318 -3.01 -21.14 -16.28
N ALA A 319 -1.79 -20.78 -16.68
CA ALA A 319 -0.93 -19.89 -15.90
C ALA A 319 -1.50 -18.46 -15.82
N SER A 320 -2.14 -17.97 -16.88
CA SER A 320 -2.77 -16.64 -16.91
C SER A 320 -3.91 -16.46 -15.91
N ARG A 321 -4.50 -17.56 -15.44
CA ARG A 321 -5.58 -17.57 -14.43
C ARG A 321 -5.06 -17.52 -13.00
N LYS A 322 -3.75 -17.70 -12.80
CA LYS A 322 -3.10 -17.63 -11.49
C LYS A 322 -2.57 -16.23 -11.22
N SER A 323 -2.68 -15.79 -9.98
CA SER A 323 -2.00 -14.60 -9.48
C SER A 323 -0.49 -14.83 -9.39
N ASP A 324 0.28 -13.73 -9.37
CA ASP A 324 1.73 -13.80 -9.17
C ASP A 324 2.07 -14.46 -7.81
N LEU A 325 1.24 -14.26 -6.79
CA LEU A 325 1.43 -14.87 -5.47
C LEU A 325 1.26 -16.41 -5.54
N GLU A 326 0.21 -16.90 -6.18
CA GLU A 326 -0.03 -18.33 -6.41
C GLU A 326 1.07 -19.01 -7.25
N ARG A 327 1.81 -18.21 -8.05
CA ARG A 327 2.92 -18.66 -8.88
C ARG A 327 4.27 -18.66 -8.16
N THR A 328 4.37 -18.04 -6.98
CA THR A 328 5.65 -17.91 -6.25
C THR A 328 5.80 -18.98 -5.17
N GLU A 329 6.04 -18.61 -3.91
CA GLU A 329 6.34 -19.53 -2.82
C GLU A 329 5.13 -20.37 -2.38
N LEU A 330 3.90 -19.87 -2.61
CA LEU A 330 2.68 -20.63 -2.34
C LEU A 330 2.48 -21.83 -3.28
N GLN A 331 3.22 -21.87 -4.39
CA GLN A 331 3.12 -22.95 -5.35
C GLN A 331 3.80 -24.22 -4.83
N LYS A 332 2.99 -25.15 -4.34
CA LYS A 332 3.42 -26.47 -3.84
C LYS A 332 3.99 -27.39 -4.93
N GLU A 333 3.52 -27.25 -6.17
CA GLU A 333 3.94 -28.12 -7.28
C GLU A 333 4.49 -27.28 -8.43
N LYS A 334 5.78 -27.48 -8.75
CA LYS A 334 6.40 -26.85 -9.92
C LYS A 334 5.94 -27.56 -11.19
N THR A 335 5.44 -26.80 -12.15
CA THR A 335 4.92 -27.32 -13.43
C THR A 335 5.57 -26.58 -14.58
N GLY A 336 5.67 -27.21 -15.74
CA GLY A 336 6.16 -26.56 -16.94
C GLY A 336 6.08 -27.46 -18.18
N VAL A 337 6.26 -26.84 -19.34
CA VAL A 337 6.18 -27.48 -20.66
C VAL A 337 7.46 -27.18 -21.45
N PHE A 338 8.05 -28.22 -22.04
CA PHE A 338 9.21 -28.08 -22.91
C PHE A 338 8.79 -27.41 -24.23
N THR A 339 9.52 -26.37 -24.65
CA THR A 339 9.18 -25.60 -25.84
C THR A 339 9.51 -26.32 -27.16
N GLY A 340 10.43 -27.28 -27.13
CA GLY A 340 11.05 -27.86 -28.33
C GLY A 340 12.33 -27.14 -28.77
N PHE A 341 12.64 -25.99 -28.18
CA PHE A 341 13.83 -25.22 -28.50
C PHE A 341 14.91 -25.37 -27.41
N TYR A 342 16.13 -25.06 -27.81
CA TYR A 342 17.30 -25.04 -26.94
C TYR A 342 17.94 -23.65 -26.94
N ALA A 343 18.75 -23.38 -25.94
CA ALA A 343 19.57 -22.19 -25.87
C ALA A 343 21.03 -22.62 -25.70
N ARG A 344 21.97 -21.91 -26.33
CA ARG A 344 23.39 -22.18 -26.16
C ARG A 344 23.95 -21.38 -24.98
N ASN A 345 24.48 -22.07 -23.99
CA ASN A 345 25.17 -21.44 -22.87
C ASN A 345 26.56 -20.96 -23.30
N ALA A 346 26.77 -19.64 -23.31
CA ALA A 346 28.01 -19.04 -23.79
C ALA A 346 29.26 -19.43 -22.95
N ALA A 347 29.10 -19.80 -21.67
CA ALA A 347 30.23 -20.16 -20.81
C ALA A 347 30.83 -21.52 -21.17
N ASN A 348 30.00 -22.51 -21.49
CA ASN A 348 30.44 -23.89 -21.72
C ASN A 348 30.12 -24.44 -23.13
N GLY A 349 29.42 -23.67 -23.96
CA GLY A 349 29.03 -24.02 -25.33
C GLY A 349 27.93 -25.07 -25.44
N LYS A 350 27.34 -25.54 -24.34
CA LYS A 350 26.32 -26.60 -24.34
C LYS A 350 24.95 -26.04 -24.73
N ASN A 351 24.19 -26.85 -25.47
CA ASN A 351 22.78 -26.59 -25.74
C ASN A 351 21.94 -27.11 -24.57
N ILE A 352 21.13 -26.23 -23.98
CA ILE A 352 20.27 -26.51 -22.84
C ILE A 352 18.80 -26.28 -23.23
N PRO A 353 17.86 -27.15 -22.82
CA PRO A 353 16.46 -27.04 -23.22
C PRO A 353 15.80 -25.77 -22.65
N ILE A 354 14.85 -25.20 -23.40
CA ILE A 354 14.03 -24.07 -22.93
C ILE A 354 12.65 -24.59 -22.51
N TRP A 355 12.25 -24.24 -21.30
CA TRP A 355 10.96 -24.58 -20.70
C TRP A 355 10.10 -23.34 -20.48
N VAL A 356 8.79 -23.52 -20.50
CA VAL A 356 7.81 -22.55 -20.00
C VAL A 356 7.36 -23.00 -18.64
N ALA A 357 7.47 -22.16 -17.62
CA ALA A 357 6.98 -22.48 -16.27
C ALA A 357 6.43 -21.23 -15.58
N ASP A 358 5.35 -21.41 -14.83
CA ASP A 358 4.64 -20.33 -14.16
C ASP A 358 5.36 -19.77 -12.93
N TYR A 359 6.33 -20.49 -12.36
CA TYR A 359 7.17 -19.97 -11.26
C TYR A 359 8.13 -18.84 -11.67
N VAL A 360 8.27 -18.59 -12.98
CA VAL A 360 8.94 -17.41 -13.53
C VAL A 360 7.88 -16.37 -13.88
N LEU A 361 8.03 -15.17 -13.33
CA LEU A 361 7.11 -14.06 -13.56
C LEU A 361 7.63 -13.18 -14.70
N GLY A 362 6.80 -12.93 -15.72
CA GLY A 362 7.18 -12.07 -16.85
C GLY A 362 7.48 -10.62 -16.46
N SER A 363 6.96 -10.18 -15.31
CA SER A 363 7.13 -8.84 -14.74
C SER A 363 8.39 -8.67 -13.88
N TYR A 364 9.19 -9.72 -13.69
CA TYR A 364 10.42 -9.67 -12.88
C TYR A 364 11.67 -9.99 -13.72
N GLY A 365 12.68 -9.12 -13.62
CA GLY A 365 13.89 -9.23 -14.44
C GLY A 365 13.54 -9.13 -15.93
N THR A 366 13.97 -10.11 -16.71
CA THR A 366 13.65 -10.21 -18.15
C THR A 366 12.44 -11.11 -18.44
N GLY A 367 11.81 -11.69 -17.42
CA GLY A 367 10.82 -12.74 -17.59
C GLY A 367 11.41 -14.09 -18.03
N ALA A 368 12.73 -14.25 -17.95
CA ALA A 368 13.45 -15.49 -18.22
C ALA A 368 14.61 -15.68 -17.24
N ILE A 369 14.88 -16.93 -16.87
CA ILE A 369 15.98 -17.30 -15.95
C ILE A 369 16.83 -18.42 -16.56
N MET A 370 18.12 -18.44 -16.19
CA MET A 370 18.91 -19.66 -16.28
C MET A 370 18.67 -20.49 -15.03
N ALA A 371 18.33 -21.76 -15.20
CA ALA A 371 18.04 -22.64 -14.09
C ALA A 371 19.28 -23.45 -13.71
N VAL A 372 19.64 -23.40 -12.43
CA VAL A 372 20.86 -24.02 -11.88
C VAL A 372 20.47 -24.97 -10.74
N PRO A 373 20.07 -26.21 -11.05
CA PRO A 373 19.42 -27.11 -10.08
C PRO A 373 20.27 -27.43 -8.87
N ALA A 374 21.60 -27.47 -9.03
CA ALA A 374 22.48 -27.75 -7.92
C ALA A 374 22.51 -26.61 -6.87
N HIS A 375 22.04 -25.41 -7.21
CA HIS A 375 22.23 -24.19 -6.42
C HIS A 375 20.98 -23.31 -6.23
N ASP A 376 19.83 -23.67 -6.82
CA ASP A 376 18.53 -23.05 -6.55
C ASP A 376 17.50 -24.15 -6.24
N THR A 377 16.81 -24.03 -5.10
CA THR A 377 15.85 -25.02 -4.62
C THR A 377 14.67 -25.22 -5.58
N ARG A 378 14.17 -24.16 -6.23
CA ARG A 378 13.03 -24.25 -7.17
C ARG A 378 13.45 -24.98 -8.43
N ASP A 379 14.65 -24.69 -8.91
CA ASP A 379 15.20 -25.34 -10.09
C ASP A 379 15.53 -26.81 -9.83
N HIS A 380 15.92 -27.15 -8.59
CA HIS A 380 16.15 -28.52 -8.13
C HIS A 380 14.86 -29.33 -8.14
N GLU A 381 13.79 -28.81 -7.51
CA GLU A 381 12.47 -29.46 -7.47
C GLU A 381 11.93 -29.71 -8.88
N PHE A 382 12.03 -28.70 -9.76
CA PHE A 382 11.64 -28.82 -11.16
C PHE A 382 12.48 -29.88 -11.89
N SER A 383 13.80 -29.90 -11.66
CA SER A 383 14.69 -30.88 -12.29
C SER A 383 14.43 -32.32 -11.87
N LEU A 384 14.15 -32.55 -10.59
CA LEU A 384 13.78 -33.88 -10.09
C LEU A 384 12.49 -34.37 -10.75
N LYS A 385 11.49 -33.49 -10.90
CA LYS A 385 10.20 -33.84 -11.53
C LYS A 385 10.34 -34.19 -13.01
N TYR A 386 11.15 -33.43 -13.75
CA TYR A 386 11.31 -33.57 -15.19
C TYR A 386 12.56 -34.35 -15.61
N SER A 387 13.27 -34.97 -14.66
CA SER A 387 14.53 -35.71 -14.88
C SER A 387 15.59 -34.90 -15.65
N ILE A 388 15.72 -33.60 -15.34
CA ILE A 388 16.71 -32.71 -15.97
C ILE A 388 18.06 -32.85 -15.25
N PRO A 389 19.20 -32.85 -15.97
CA PRO A 389 20.51 -32.99 -15.33
C PRO A 389 20.80 -31.94 -14.27
N ILE A 390 21.45 -32.37 -13.17
CA ILE A 390 21.92 -31.52 -12.08
C ILE A 390 23.45 -31.46 -12.14
N CYS A 391 24.02 -30.24 -12.20
CA CYS A 391 25.46 -30.03 -12.30
C CYS A 391 25.96 -29.12 -11.17
N GLY A 392 26.70 -29.68 -10.22
CA GLY A 392 27.30 -28.93 -9.11
C GLY A 392 28.52 -28.13 -9.57
N VAL A 393 28.48 -26.82 -9.31
CA VAL A 393 29.55 -25.86 -9.65
C VAL A 393 30.06 -25.06 -8.45
N VAL A 394 29.38 -25.11 -7.30
CA VAL A 394 29.82 -24.50 -6.04
C VAL A 394 29.93 -25.57 -4.97
N THR A 395 31.10 -25.76 -4.40
CA THR A 395 31.30 -26.68 -3.27
C THR A 395 31.30 -25.91 -1.94
N PRO A 396 30.56 -26.36 -0.92
CA PRO A 396 30.71 -25.85 0.43
C PRO A 396 32.11 -26.15 0.99
N ASP A 397 32.60 -25.26 1.84
CA ASP A 397 33.86 -25.50 2.55
C ASP A 397 33.69 -26.67 3.54
N ASN A 398 34.59 -27.65 3.44
CA ASN A 398 34.72 -28.77 4.40
C ASN A 398 33.55 -29.75 4.50
N VAL A 399 32.70 -29.89 3.47
CA VAL A 399 31.60 -30.87 3.46
C VAL A 399 31.49 -31.56 2.10
N ASN A 400 31.39 -32.90 2.10
CA ASN A 400 30.99 -33.64 0.91
C ASN A 400 29.47 -33.53 0.73
N PHE A 401 29.01 -32.86 -0.33
CA PHE A 401 27.59 -32.52 -0.52
C PHE A 401 27.02 -33.22 -1.76
N SER A 402 25.84 -33.84 -1.62
CA SER A 402 25.14 -34.53 -2.71
C SER A 402 24.14 -33.59 -3.39
N TYR A 403 24.53 -33.03 -4.54
CA TYR A 403 23.66 -32.15 -5.33
C TYR A 403 22.44 -32.87 -5.91
N CYS A 404 22.38 -34.21 -5.89
CA CYS A 404 21.21 -34.95 -6.35
C CYS A 404 20.09 -34.96 -5.30
N GLU A 405 20.41 -34.80 -4.02
CA GLU A 405 19.44 -34.86 -2.92
C GLU A 405 18.85 -33.49 -2.60
N LYS A 406 19.67 -32.44 -2.62
CA LYS A 406 19.24 -31.07 -2.28
C LYS A 406 20.10 -30.03 -3.00
N ALA A 407 19.53 -28.86 -3.27
CA ALA A 407 20.27 -27.70 -3.77
C ALA A 407 21.15 -27.09 -2.66
N TYR A 408 22.38 -26.72 -3.02
CA TYR A 408 23.27 -25.92 -2.19
C TYR A 408 23.19 -24.44 -2.57
N THR A 409 22.44 -23.65 -1.79
CA THR A 409 22.19 -22.22 -2.06
C THR A 409 23.26 -21.28 -1.49
N GLY A 410 24.22 -21.81 -0.74
CA GLY A 410 25.27 -21.01 -0.09
C GLY A 410 26.34 -20.50 -1.04
N GLU A 411 27.28 -19.74 -0.48
CA GLU A 411 28.54 -19.38 -1.11
C GLU A 411 29.60 -20.45 -0.84
N GLY A 412 30.55 -20.62 -1.75
CA GLY A 412 31.64 -21.57 -1.57
C GLY A 412 32.72 -21.41 -2.62
N THR A 413 33.43 -22.49 -2.89
CA THR A 413 34.51 -22.53 -3.88
C THR A 413 33.98 -23.06 -5.22
N MET A 414 34.35 -22.41 -6.32
CA MET A 414 33.93 -22.82 -7.65
C MET A 414 34.64 -24.10 -8.11
N ILE A 415 33.86 -25.02 -8.68
CA ILE A 415 34.31 -26.27 -9.30
C ILE A 415 33.61 -26.48 -10.65
N ASN A 416 34.11 -27.38 -11.50
CA ASN A 416 33.51 -27.72 -12.79
C ASN A 416 33.22 -26.52 -13.72
N SER A 417 33.94 -25.41 -13.54
CA SER A 417 33.64 -24.10 -14.12
C SER A 417 34.82 -23.54 -14.92
N SER A 418 35.30 -24.34 -15.88
CA SER A 418 36.35 -23.96 -16.83
C SER A 418 35.98 -24.43 -18.24
N SER A 419 36.24 -23.61 -19.25
CA SER A 419 35.97 -23.92 -20.66
C SER A 419 37.01 -23.28 -21.58
N SER A 420 37.65 -24.12 -22.38
CA SER A 420 38.58 -23.69 -23.43
C SER A 420 37.86 -23.00 -24.61
N ILE A 421 36.55 -23.24 -24.79
CA ILE A 421 35.74 -22.65 -25.86
C ILE A 421 35.48 -21.18 -25.57
N SER A 422 35.11 -20.85 -24.33
CA SER A 422 34.81 -19.47 -23.92
C SER A 422 36.02 -18.71 -23.39
N GLY A 423 37.09 -19.42 -23.05
CA GLY A 423 38.28 -18.87 -22.38
C GLY A 423 38.03 -18.44 -20.94
N LEU A 424 36.91 -18.85 -20.34
CA LEU A 424 36.55 -18.55 -18.96
C LEU A 424 36.95 -19.72 -18.06
N ASP A 425 37.77 -19.42 -17.04
CA ASP A 425 38.09 -20.32 -15.94
C ASP A 425 37.91 -19.57 -14.63
N ILE A 426 37.01 -20.09 -13.79
CA ILE A 426 36.71 -19.54 -12.46
C ILE A 426 36.90 -20.59 -11.36
N ASN A 427 37.46 -21.77 -11.67
CA ASN A 427 37.69 -22.81 -10.67
C ASN A 427 38.62 -22.31 -9.55
N GLY A 428 38.33 -22.72 -8.31
CA GLY A 428 39.12 -22.36 -7.13
C GLY A 428 38.88 -20.94 -6.61
N LEU A 429 38.12 -20.10 -7.31
CA LEU A 429 37.68 -18.80 -6.81
C LEU A 429 36.54 -18.96 -5.80
N SER A 430 36.37 -17.99 -4.91
CA SER A 430 35.15 -17.86 -4.11
C SER A 430 33.96 -17.46 -5.00
N SER A 431 32.73 -17.79 -4.61
CA SER A 431 31.51 -17.39 -5.34
C SER A 431 31.46 -15.89 -5.65
N LYS A 432 31.91 -15.03 -4.72
CA LYS A 432 31.91 -13.57 -4.90
C LYS A 432 32.93 -13.11 -5.95
N GLU A 433 34.16 -13.64 -5.91
CA GLU A 433 35.18 -13.33 -6.92
C GLU A 433 34.80 -13.88 -8.29
N ALA A 434 34.22 -15.08 -8.32
CA ALA A 434 33.73 -15.71 -9.53
C ALA A 434 32.59 -14.90 -10.17
N ALA A 435 31.63 -14.40 -9.39
CA ALA A 435 30.55 -13.56 -9.88
C ALA A 435 31.08 -12.30 -10.60
N LEU A 436 32.07 -11.61 -9.99
CA LEU A 436 32.73 -10.45 -10.61
C LEU A 436 33.45 -10.84 -11.90
N ARG A 437 34.21 -11.94 -11.88
CA ARG A 437 34.95 -12.43 -13.04
C ARG A 437 34.06 -12.85 -14.21
N VAL A 438 32.88 -13.41 -13.92
CA VAL A 438 31.86 -13.75 -14.92
C VAL A 438 31.27 -12.48 -15.52
N ILE A 439 30.91 -11.48 -14.70
CA ILE A 439 30.38 -10.19 -15.18
C ILE A 439 31.37 -9.50 -16.13
N GLU A 440 32.65 -9.41 -15.74
CA GLU A 440 33.70 -8.85 -16.59
C GLU A 440 33.86 -9.60 -17.91
N TRP A 441 33.74 -10.94 -17.86
CA TRP A 441 33.80 -11.77 -19.06
C TRP A 441 32.57 -11.56 -19.96
N LEU A 442 31.36 -11.45 -19.40
CA LEU A 442 30.13 -11.18 -20.14
C LEU A 442 30.24 -9.87 -20.93
N GLU A 443 30.69 -8.80 -20.27
CA GLU A 443 30.87 -7.48 -20.88
C GLU A 443 31.94 -7.48 -21.97
N LYS A 444 33.09 -8.12 -21.71
CA LYS A 444 34.18 -8.22 -22.68
C LYS A 444 33.81 -9.02 -23.93
N THR A 445 32.94 -10.01 -23.79
CA THR A 445 32.54 -10.90 -24.89
C THR A 445 31.21 -10.52 -25.54
N ALA A 446 30.57 -9.44 -25.09
CA ALA A 446 29.24 -9.01 -25.52
C ALA A 446 28.19 -10.12 -25.40
N ASN A 447 28.27 -10.93 -24.33
CA ASN A 447 27.30 -11.98 -23.99
C ASN A 447 26.42 -11.60 -22.79
N GLY A 448 26.51 -10.36 -22.32
CA GLY A 448 25.76 -9.88 -21.17
C GLY A 448 26.36 -8.63 -20.56
N MET A 449 25.77 -8.16 -19.46
CA MET A 449 26.22 -6.98 -18.74
C MET A 449 25.83 -7.01 -17.26
N LYS A 450 26.53 -6.24 -16.42
CA LYS A 450 26.08 -5.99 -15.04
C LYS A 450 24.70 -5.34 -15.05
N LYS A 451 23.79 -5.82 -14.19
CA LYS A 451 22.44 -5.27 -14.06
C LYS A 451 22.02 -5.16 -12.60
N VAL A 452 21.43 -4.02 -12.25
CA VAL A 452 20.67 -3.83 -11.00
C VAL A 452 19.20 -4.10 -11.31
N ASN A 453 18.54 -4.88 -10.47
CA ASN A 453 17.12 -5.20 -10.60
C ASN A 453 16.40 -5.01 -9.25
N TYR A 454 15.10 -4.74 -9.32
CA TYR A 454 14.25 -4.50 -8.15
C TYR A 454 13.08 -5.47 -8.12
N LYS A 455 12.64 -5.82 -6.90
CA LYS A 455 11.33 -6.44 -6.69
C LYS A 455 10.20 -5.42 -6.88
N LEU A 456 10.47 -4.15 -6.53
CA LEU A 456 9.55 -3.04 -6.76
C LEU A 456 9.11 -2.98 -8.22
N ARG A 457 7.81 -2.75 -8.41
CA ARG A 457 7.22 -2.50 -9.72
C ARG A 457 6.76 -1.06 -9.81
N ASP A 458 6.61 -0.59 -11.04
CA ASP A 458 5.93 0.67 -11.27
C ASP A 458 4.50 0.61 -10.74
N TRP A 459 4.04 1.72 -10.18
CA TRP A 459 2.82 1.79 -9.40
C TRP A 459 1.61 1.90 -10.34
N LEU A 460 0.74 0.90 -10.29
CA LEU A 460 -0.55 0.92 -10.99
C LEU A 460 -1.47 1.99 -10.37
N PHE A 461 -1.65 3.07 -11.12
CA PHE A 461 -2.21 4.31 -10.60
C PHE A 461 -3.69 4.49 -10.91
N ALA A 462 -4.12 4.31 -12.16
CA ALA A 462 -5.51 4.55 -12.54
C ALA A 462 -6.52 3.61 -11.84
N ARG A 463 -7.74 4.10 -11.62
CA ARG A 463 -8.89 3.35 -11.10
C ARG A 463 -10.12 3.56 -11.99
N GLN A 464 -10.89 2.50 -12.21
CA GLN A 464 -12.13 2.53 -13.00
C GLN A 464 -13.31 2.88 -12.09
N ARG A 465 -13.19 3.99 -11.36
CA ARG A 465 -14.14 4.40 -10.31
C ARG A 465 -14.62 5.83 -10.53
N TYR A 466 -15.76 6.16 -9.96
CA TYR A 466 -16.30 7.50 -9.95
C TYR A 466 -15.67 8.36 -8.85
N TRP A 467 -15.61 7.84 -7.62
CA TRP A 467 -15.23 8.63 -6.45
C TRP A 467 -13.71 8.73 -6.25
N GLY A 468 -13.07 9.52 -7.12
CA GLY A 468 -11.64 9.85 -7.07
C GLY A 468 -11.32 11.12 -7.86
N GLU A 469 -10.08 11.60 -7.76
CA GLU A 469 -9.63 12.77 -8.51
C GLU A 469 -9.59 12.48 -10.02
N PRO A 470 -10.20 13.30 -10.89
CA PRO A 470 -10.07 13.14 -12.33
C PRO A 470 -8.62 13.30 -12.79
N ILE A 471 -8.16 12.41 -13.67
CA ILE A 471 -6.84 12.53 -14.30
C ILE A 471 -6.89 13.67 -15.34
N PRO A 472 -6.03 14.70 -15.26
CA PRO A 472 -6.11 15.91 -16.09
C PRO A 472 -5.51 15.71 -17.49
N VAL A 473 -6.00 14.69 -18.22
CA VAL A 473 -5.56 14.34 -19.58
C VAL A 473 -6.77 14.20 -20.49
N ILE A 474 -6.62 14.63 -21.74
CA ILE A 474 -7.57 14.40 -22.82
C ILE A 474 -6.94 13.53 -23.91
N PHE A 475 -7.76 12.78 -24.64
CA PHE A 475 -7.35 11.99 -25.80
C PHE A 475 -7.99 12.55 -27.05
N VAL A 476 -7.19 12.91 -28.05
CA VAL A 476 -7.72 13.40 -29.34
C VAL A 476 -8.36 12.24 -30.10
N ASP A 477 -9.59 12.41 -30.58
CA ASP A 477 -10.42 11.31 -31.11
C ASP A 477 -9.78 10.63 -32.35
N ASP A 478 -9.03 11.36 -33.17
CA ASP A 478 -8.46 10.87 -34.43
C ASP A 478 -7.15 10.09 -34.26
N THR A 479 -6.31 10.51 -33.31
CA THR A 479 -4.96 9.98 -33.10
C THR A 479 -4.85 9.12 -31.85
N GLY A 480 -5.76 9.29 -30.88
CA GLY A 480 -5.65 8.70 -29.55
C GLY A 480 -4.52 9.29 -28.70
N GLU A 481 -3.90 10.38 -29.14
CA GLU A 481 -2.81 11.05 -28.42
C GLU A 481 -3.33 11.64 -27.10
N GLY A 482 -2.64 11.30 -26.00
CA GLY A 482 -2.93 11.82 -24.67
C GLY A 482 -2.26 13.16 -24.43
N ILE A 483 -3.04 14.23 -24.28
CA ILE A 483 -2.58 15.61 -24.07
C ILE A 483 -2.93 16.04 -22.64
N PRO A 484 -1.98 16.54 -21.84
CA PRO A 484 -2.29 17.11 -20.53
C PRO A 484 -3.12 18.39 -20.66
N ILE A 485 -4.11 18.53 -19.79
CA ILE A 485 -4.88 19.78 -19.67
C ILE A 485 -3.93 20.91 -19.18
N PRO A 486 -4.06 22.15 -19.69
CA PRO A 486 -3.26 23.27 -19.20
C PRO A 486 -3.42 23.49 -17.69
N GLU A 487 -2.31 23.79 -16.99
CA GLU A 487 -2.35 24.00 -15.53
C GLU A 487 -3.30 25.12 -15.09
N ALA A 488 -3.50 26.13 -15.95
CA ALA A 488 -4.42 27.24 -15.72
C ALA A 488 -5.91 26.84 -15.74
N GLU A 489 -6.24 25.67 -16.31
CA GLU A 489 -7.60 25.12 -16.34
C GLU A 489 -7.88 24.18 -15.17
N LEU A 490 -6.90 23.93 -14.29
CA LEU A 490 -7.11 23.14 -13.09
C LEU A 490 -7.91 23.93 -12.03
N PRO A 491 -8.79 23.25 -11.26
CA PRO A 491 -9.03 21.81 -11.26
C PRO A 491 -9.93 21.34 -12.40
N LEU A 492 -9.62 20.16 -12.95
CA LEU A 492 -10.62 19.39 -13.69
C LEU A 492 -11.61 18.82 -12.69
N ALA A 493 -12.76 19.46 -12.53
CA ALA A 493 -13.75 19.09 -11.52
C ALA A 493 -14.42 17.75 -11.84
N LEU A 494 -14.61 16.92 -10.80
CA LEU A 494 -15.41 15.69 -10.88
C LEU A 494 -16.88 16.07 -11.17
N PRO A 495 -17.51 15.56 -12.24
CA PRO A 495 -18.90 15.90 -12.56
C PRO A 495 -19.85 15.23 -11.56
N GLU A 496 -21.02 15.81 -11.33
CA GLU A 496 -22.09 15.11 -10.61
C GLU A 496 -22.68 14.02 -11.51
N LEU A 497 -22.88 12.83 -10.94
CA LEU A 497 -23.42 11.67 -11.64
C LEU A 497 -24.42 10.95 -10.75
N ASP A 498 -25.63 10.70 -11.28
CA ASP A 498 -26.67 9.94 -10.56
C ASP A 498 -26.36 8.43 -10.57
N GLU A 499 -25.82 7.91 -11.67
CA GLU A 499 -25.45 6.49 -11.82
C GLU A 499 -23.94 6.25 -11.75
N PHE A 500 -23.40 6.18 -10.53
CA PHE A 500 -21.99 5.91 -10.27
C PHE A 500 -21.64 4.42 -10.10
N THR A 501 -22.59 3.51 -10.35
CA THR A 501 -22.34 2.06 -10.33
C THR A 501 -21.40 1.62 -11.45
N PRO A 502 -20.57 0.57 -11.23
CA PRO A 502 -19.72 0.01 -12.26
C PRO A 502 -20.50 -0.35 -13.54
N THR A 503 -19.89 -0.11 -14.69
CA THR A 503 -20.53 -0.32 -16.01
C THR A 503 -20.68 -1.80 -16.40
N GLY A 504 -19.96 -2.70 -15.73
CA GLY A 504 -19.87 -4.11 -16.07
C GLY A 504 -19.02 -4.43 -17.32
N THR A 505 -18.65 -3.41 -18.13
CA THR A 505 -17.83 -3.57 -19.34
C THR A 505 -16.34 -3.38 -19.07
N GLY A 506 -15.99 -2.90 -17.88
CA GLY A 506 -14.63 -2.48 -17.51
C GLY A 506 -14.35 -1.00 -17.79
N GLU A 507 -15.31 -0.27 -18.38
CA GLU A 507 -15.22 1.18 -18.47
C GLU A 507 -15.52 1.84 -17.11
N PRO A 508 -14.80 2.91 -16.74
CA PRO A 508 -15.10 3.67 -15.51
C PRO A 508 -16.50 4.28 -15.55
N PRO A 509 -17.18 4.45 -14.39
CA PRO A 509 -18.49 5.11 -14.35
C PRO A 509 -18.53 6.51 -14.97
N LEU A 510 -17.41 7.24 -14.97
CA LEU A 510 -17.29 8.55 -15.63
C LEU A 510 -17.55 8.49 -17.15
N SER A 511 -17.45 7.33 -17.80
CA SER A 511 -17.81 7.18 -19.21
C SER A 511 -19.29 7.48 -19.48
N LYS A 512 -20.16 7.34 -18.47
CA LYS A 512 -21.59 7.69 -18.54
C LYS A 512 -21.85 9.20 -18.59
N ALA A 513 -20.91 10.03 -18.14
CA ALA A 513 -21.04 11.49 -18.10
C ALA A 513 -20.75 12.11 -19.48
N LEU A 514 -21.53 11.78 -20.51
CA LEU A 514 -21.22 12.09 -21.92
C LEU A 514 -20.90 13.56 -22.22
N SER A 515 -21.58 14.50 -21.56
CA SER A 515 -21.32 15.94 -21.71
C SER A 515 -20.00 16.38 -21.09
N TRP A 516 -19.58 15.73 -20.01
CA TRP A 516 -18.28 15.94 -19.38
C TRP A 516 -17.18 15.17 -20.10
N VAL A 517 -17.42 13.99 -20.65
CA VAL A 517 -16.38 13.25 -21.38
C VAL A 517 -16.00 13.97 -22.67
N LYS A 518 -16.99 14.48 -23.43
CA LYS A 518 -16.75 15.20 -24.68
C LYS A 518 -16.09 16.55 -24.43
N THR A 519 -14.97 16.80 -25.09
CA THR A 519 -14.24 18.07 -25.04
C THR A 519 -13.54 18.32 -26.38
N ILE A 520 -12.72 19.36 -26.43
CA ILE A 520 -11.80 19.63 -27.54
C ILE A 520 -10.37 19.72 -27.01
N ASP A 521 -9.40 19.47 -27.87
CA ASP A 521 -8.01 19.87 -27.62
C ASP A 521 -7.91 21.40 -27.66
N PRO A 522 -7.50 22.08 -26.57
CA PRO A 522 -7.42 23.54 -26.54
C PRO A 522 -6.38 24.10 -27.51
N LEU A 523 -5.41 23.30 -27.98
CA LEU A 523 -4.37 23.74 -28.92
C LEU A 523 -4.80 23.59 -30.38
N SER A 524 -5.29 22.41 -30.78
CA SER A 524 -5.67 22.15 -32.19
C SER A 524 -7.15 22.42 -32.50
N GLY A 525 -8.01 22.55 -31.49
CA GLY A 525 -9.47 22.67 -31.64
C GLY A 525 -10.17 21.38 -32.08
N LYS A 526 -9.44 20.26 -32.19
CA LYS A 526 -9.98 18.96 -32.61
C LYS A 526 -10.86 18.35 -31.51
N PRO A 527 -11.88 17.54 -31.87
CA PRO A 527 -12.63 16.73 -30.91
C PRO A 527 -11.72 15.83 -30.07
N ALA A 528 -11.97 15.81 -28.77
CA ALA A 528 -11.22 15.02 -27.81
C ALA A 528 -12.14 14.48 -26.71
N ARG A 529 -11.63 13.54 -25.92
CA ARG A 529 -12.31 12.97 -24.76
C ARG A 529 -11.46 13.08 -23.52
N ARG A 530 -12.06 13.46 -22.39
CA ARG A 530 -11.38 13.42 -21.09
C ARG A 530 -11.06 11.99 -20.70
N GLU A 531 -9.93 11.78 -20.03
CA GLU A 531 -9.64 10.54 -19.31
C GLU A 531 -10.77 10.27 -18.31
N THR A 532 -11.28 9.03 -18.31
CA THR A 532 -12.41 8.62 -17.48
C THR A 532 -11.97 7.80 -16.29
N ASN A 533 -10.73 7.36 -16.24
CA ASN A 533 -10.15 6.82 -15.01
C ASN A 533 -9.90 7.94 -14.00
N THR A 534 -10.09 7.61 -12.73
CA THR A 534 -9.73 8.47 -11.60
C THR A 534 -8.40 8.04 -10.99
N MET A 535 -7.80 8.94 -10.22
CA MET A 535 -6.63 8.63 -9.41
C MET A 535 -7.04 7.73 -8.23
N PRO A 536 -6.11 6.94 -7.69
CA PRO A 536 -6.39 6.15 -6.50
C PRO A 536 -6.43 7.09 -5.29
N GLN A 537 -7.17 6.70 -4.25
CA GLN A 537 -7.27 7.44 -2.98
C GLN A 537 -5.91 7.92 -2.43
N TRP A 538 -4.90 7.07 -2.55
CA TRP A 538 -3.52 7.33 -2.16
C TRP A 538 -2.90 8.58 -2.83
N ALA A 539 -3.39 9.01 -3.99
CA ALA A 539 -2.90 10.22 -4.65
C ALA A 539 -3.09 11.46 -3.78
N GLY A 540 -4.26 11.60 -3.14
CA GLY A 540 -4.54 12.68 -2.21
C GLY A 540 -3.64 12.62 -0.96
N SER A 541 -3.35 11.44 -0.43
CA SER A 541 -2.55 11.28 0.80
C SER A 541 -1.03 11.28 0.60
N CYS A 542 -0.50 11.30 -0.63
CA CYS A 542 0.95 11.35 -0.85
C CYS A 542 1.62 12.69 -0.49
N TRP A 543 0.85 13.76 -0.26
CA TRP A 543 1.39 15.11 -0.13
C TRP A 543 0.67 16.03 0.88
N TYR A 544 -0.41 15.55 1.51
CA TYR A 544 -1.31 16.33 2.38
C TYR A 544 -0.61 17.06 3.55
N TYR A 545 0.48 16.50 4.06
CA TYR A 545 1.32 17.10 5.10
C TYR A 545 1.93 18.45 4.67
N LEU A 546 2.18 18.66 3.37
CA LEU A 546 2.58 19.96 2.84
C LEU A 546 1.39 20.93 2.86
N ARG A 547 0.19 20.44 2.52
CA ARG A 547 -0.98 21.31 2.40
C ARG A 547 -1.40 21.91 3.72
N PHE A 548 -1.24 21.18 4.82
CA PHE A 548 -1.53 21.71 6.15
C PHE A 548 -0.68 22.92 6.54
N MET A 549 0.49 23.12 5.94
CA MET A 549 1.31 24.31 6.16
C MET A 549 0.67 25.56 5.55
N ASP A 550 -0.12 25.41 4.50
CA ASP A 550 -0.75 26.53 3.76
C ASP A 550 -2.07 26.16 3.05
N PRO A 551 -3.11 25.75 3.80
CA PRO A 551 -4.27 25.04 3.24
C PRO A 551 -5.17 25.92 2.36
N LYS A 552 -5.06 27.24 2.46
CA LYS A 552 -5.90 28.22 1.75
C LYS A 552 -5.20 28.86 0.55
N ASN A 553 -3.99 28.44 0.20
CA ASN A 553 -3.24 29.02 -0.91
C ASN A 553 -3.77 28.53 -2.27
N SER A 554 -4.29 29.45 -3.07
CA SER A 554 -4.87 29.14 -4.39
C SER A 554 -3.86 29.22 -5.54
N LYS A 555 -2.66 29.74 -5.27
CA LYS A 555 -1.61 30.04 -6.27
C LYS A 555 -0.50 29.00 -6.32
N ASP A 556 -0.17 28.41 -5.17
CA ASP A 556 0.90 27.42 -5.04
C ASP A 556 0.43 26.22 -4.20
N LEU A 557 1.11 25.08 -4.37
CA LEU A 557 0.92 23.87 -3.58
C LEU A 557 1.03 24.17 -2.08
N VAL A 558 2.09 24.88 -1.73
CA VAL A 558 2.45 25.40 -0.41
C VAL A 558 3.36 26.61 -0.62
N ASP A 559 3.19 27.67 0.17
CA ASP A 559 4.12 28.80 0.15
C ASP A 559 5.55 28.35 0.53
N LYS A 560 6.55 28.85 -0.19
CA LYS A 560 7.94 28.41 -0.05
C LYS A 560 8.53 28.74 1.32
N GLU A 561 8.21 29.91 1.89
CA GLU A 561 8.73 30.29 3.20
C GLU A 561 8.08 29.44 4.30
N LYS A 562 6.78 29.18 4.20
CA LYS A 562 6.06 28.29 5.13
C LYS A 562 6.55 26.86 5.05
N GLU A 563 6.81 26.36 3.85
CA GLU A 563 7.40 25.03 3.63
C GLU A 563 8.76 24.93 4.32
N MET A 564 9.69 25.85 4.03
CA MET A 564 11.04 25.82 4.63
C MET A 564 11.01 25.95 6.16
N TYR A 565 10.02 26.66 6.71
CA TYR A 565 9.86 26.81 8.16
C TYR A 565 9.31 25.55 8.83
N TRP A 566 8.23 24.96 8.28
CA TRP A 566 7.55 23.83 8.91
C TRP A 566 8.17 22.48 8.56
N SER A 567 8.83 22.34 7.41
CA SER A 567 9.46 21.09 6.96
C SER A 567 10.70 20.71 7.77
N PRO A 568 11.03 19.41 7.83
CA PRO A 568 10.11 18.28 7.56
C PRO A 568 9.09 18.11 8.70
N VAL A 569 8.15 17.19 8.59
CA VAL A 569 7.33 16.77 9.74
C VAL A 569 8.27 16.20 10.81
N ASP A 570 8.18 16.71 12.05
CA ASP A 570 9.08 16.32 13.13
C ASP A 570 8.72 14.94 13.68
N VAL A 571 7.43 14.66 13.89
CA VAL A 571 6.91 13.36 14.33
C VAL A 571 5.64 13.03 13.56
N TYR A 572 5.65 11.87 12.90
CA TYR A 572 4.50 11.31 12.19
C TYR A 572 4.03 10.04 12.90
N VAL A 573 2.74 9.95 13.24
CA VAL A 573 2.18 8.80 13.96
C VAL A 573 1.14 8.10 13.09
N GLY A 574 1.27 6.79 12.91
CA GLY A 574 0.35 6.02 12.08
C GLY A 574 0.65 4.53 12.05
N GLY A 575 -0.31 3.70 11.64
CA GLY A 575 -0.17 2.24 11.73
C GLY A 575 0.91 1.66 10.80
N ALA A 576 1.45 0.49 11.19
CA ALA A 576 2.52 -0.18 10.45
C ALA A 576 2.05 -0.79 9.13
N GLU A 577 0.74 -1.01 8.96
CA GLU A 577 0.09 -1.45 7.72
C GLU A 577 0.38 -0.52 6.53
N HIS A 578 0.73 0.74 6.80
CA HIS A 578 1.05 1.74 5.78
C HIS A 578 2.54 1.82 5.42
N ALA A 579 3.38 0.91 5.95
CA ALA A 579 4.83 0.92 5.77
C ALA A 579 5.29 0.87 4.31
N VAL A 580 4.72 -0.02 3.50
CA VAL A 580 5.12 -0.23 2.10
C VAL A 580 4.17 0.43 1.09
N LEU A 581 3.14 1.12 1.59
CA LEU A 581 2.13 1.80 0.80
C LEU A 581 2.28 3.31 0.92
N HIS A 582 1.51 3.93 1.81
CA HIS A 582 1.43 5.38 1.95
C HIS A 582 2.80 5.96 2.28
N LEU A 583 3.55 5.36 3.21
CA LEU A 583 4.89 5.85 3.55
C LEU A 583 5.85 5.77 2.36
N LEU A 584 5.78 4.72 1.53
CA LEU A 584 6.61 4.59 0.34
C LEU A 584 6.19 5.59 -0.76
N TYR A 585 4.90 5.71 -1.02
CA TYR A 585 4.35 6.61 -2.04
C TYR A 585 4.54 8.10 -1.69
N ALA A 586 4.36 8.47 -0.42
CA ALA A 586 4.61 9.83 0.06
C ALA A 586 6.07 10.23 -0.11
N ARG A 587 7.01 9.32 0.19
CA ARG A 587 8.45 9.54 -0.05
C ARG A 587 8.76 9.70 -1.53
N PHE A 588 8.17 8.87 -2.40
CA PHE A 588 8.34 8.99 -3.84
C PHE A 588 7.88 10.36 -4.35
N TRP A 589 6.64 10.78 -4.06
CA TRP A 589 6.12 12.08 -4.49
C TRP A 589 6.93 13.24 -3.90
N HIS A 590 7.31 13.16 -2.62
CA HIS A 590 8.16 14.16 -1.98
C HIS A 590 9.50 14.34 -2.71
N LYS A 591 10.15 13.24 -3.11
CA LYS A 591 11.41 13.29 -3.88
C LYS A 591 11.22 13.92 -5.26
N VAL A 592 10.10 13.64 -5.93
CA VAL A 592 9.78 14.32 -7.20
C VAL A 592 9.62 15.83 -6.97
N LEU A 593 8.91 16.23 -5.91
CA LEU A 593 8.73 17.63 -5.52
C LEU A 593 10.05 18.31 -5.13
N TYR A 594 10.95 17.59 -4.47
CA TYR A 594 12.28 18.07 -4.09
C TYR A 594 13.12 18.34 -5.34
N ASP A 595 13.12 17.42 -6.29
CA ASP A 595 13.86 17.53 -7.55
C ASP A 595 13.40 18.70 -8.43
N ILE A 596 12.12 19.10 -8.35
CA ILE A 596 11.59 20.29 -9.05
C ILE A 596 11.64 21.57 -8.19
N GLY A 597 12.21 21.49 -6.98
CA GLY A 597 12.44 22.64 -6.10
C GLY A 597 11.20 23.17 -5.37
N VAL A 598 10.13 22.38 -5.25
CA VAL A 598 8.90 22.75 -4.52
C VAL A 598 9.07 22.58 -3.01
N VAL A 599 9.81 21.56 -2.58
CA VAL A 599 10.11 21.30 -1.17
C VAL A 599 11.61 21.38 -0.90
N SER A 600 12.00 21.73 0.31
CA SER A 600 13.40 21.97 0.70
C SER A 600 14.12 20.76 1.28
N THR A 601 13.37 19.70 1.65
CA THR A 601 13.89 18.47 2.25
C THR A 601 13.81 17.27 1.32
N LYS A 602 14.69 16.28 1.50
CA LYS A 602 14.69 15.03 0.71
C LYS A 602 13.62 14.02 1.15
N GLU A 603 13.15 14.15 2.39
CA GLU A 603 12.25 13.22 3.05
C GLU A 603 11.16 13.99 3.83
N PRO A 604 9.90 13.52 3.80
CA PRO A 604 8.77 14.25 4.39
C PRO A 604 8.68 14.10 5.91
N PHE A 605 9.07 12.94 6.45
CA PHE A 605 8.86 12.58 7.87
C PHE A 605 10.20 12.27 8.51
N LYS A 606 10.64 13.13 9.44
CA LYS A 606 11.91 12.93 10.15
C LYS A 606 11.84 11.71 11.07
N CYS A 607 10.79 11.63 11.87
CA CYS A 607 10.50 10.52 12.76
C CYS A 607 9.12 9.93 12.45
N VAL A 608 9.04 8.60 12.39
CA VAL A 608 7.78 7.86 12.28
C VAL A 608 7.61 7.01 13.53
N ILE A 609 6.42 7.02 14.12
CA ILE A 609 6.06 6.15 15.23
C ILE A 609 4.86 5.32 14.79
N ASN A 610 4.99 4.01 14.86
CA ASN A 610 3.86 3.11 14.59
C ASN A 610 3.21 2.67 15.89
N GLN A 611 1.96 3.09 16.09
CA GLN A 611 1.16 2.59 17.21
C GLN A 611 0.84 1.09 17.02
N GLY A 612 0.74 0.39 18.14
CA GLY A 612 0.21 -0.95 18.16
C GLY A 612 -1.27 -1.00 17.77
N ILE A 613 -1.72 -2.19 17.43
CA ILE A 613 -3.07 -2.55 17.03
C ILE A 613 -3.90 -2.82 18.31
N ILE A 614 -5.04 -2.11 18.51
CA ILE A 614 -5.96 -2.36 19.65
C ILE A 614 -6.85 -3.57 19.37
N LEU A 615 -6.49 -4.70 19.98
CA LEU A 615 -7.29 -5.92 19.94
C LEU A 615 -8.54 -5.78 20.82
N GLY A 616 -9.66 -6.32 20.37
CA GLY A 616 -10.91 -6.42 21.13
C GLY A 616 -11.50 -7.83 21.02
N GLU A 617 -12.13 -8.31 22.10
CA GLU A 617 -12.96 -9.52 22.02
C GLU A 617 -14.24 -9.19 21.23
N VAL A 618 -14.64 -10.06 20.31
CA VAL A 618 -15.93 -9.90 19.61
C VAL A 618 -17.06 -10.00 20.63
N GLN A 619 -17.87 -8.95 20.71
CA GLN A 619 -19.07 -8.90 21.52
C GLN A 619 -20.25 -8.53 20.64
N TYR A 620 -21.36 -9.25 20.78
CA TYR A 620 -22.61 -8.89 20.12
C TYR A 620 -23.50 -8.24 21.16
N ILE A 621 -23.95 -7.02 20.91
CA ILE A 621 -24.73 -6.24 21.85
C ILE A 621 -26.13 -5.99 21.28
N ALA A 622 -27.15 -6.31 22.05
CA ALA A 622 -28.51 -5.87 21.79
C ALA A 622 -28.86 -4.70 22.72
N TYR A 623 -29.73 -3.82 22.26
CA TYR A 623 -30.23 -2.69 23.06
C TYR A 623 -31.65 -2.96 23.53
N ARG A 624 -31.97 -2.48 24.74
CA ARG A 624 -33.34 -2.43 25.25
C ARG A 624 -33.75 -0.99 25.55
N ASP A 625 -34.93 -0.61 25.06
CA ASP A 625 -35.56 0.66 25.39
C ASP A 625 -35.95 0.73 26.89
N PRO A 626 -36.36 1.91 27.41
CA PRO A 626 -36.83 2.04 28.79
C PRO A 626 -38.02 1.13 29.15
N ASP A 627 -38.78 0.67 28.15
CA ASP A 627 -39.91 -0.24 28.29
C ASP A 627 -39.47 -1.73 28.27
N GLY A 628 -38.18 -2.00 28.09
CA GLY A 628 -37.56 -3.33 28.13
C GLY A 628 -37.58 -4.10 26.80
N ASN A 629 -38.06 -3.49 25.71
CA ASN A 629 -38.14 -4.13 24.40
C ASN A 629 -36.80 -4.10 23.68
N LEU A 630 -36.48 -5.17 22.96
CA LEU A 630 -35.30 -5.22 22.11
C LEU A 630 -35.45 -4.25 20.93
N VAL A 631 -34.42 -3.45 20.71
CA VAL A 631 -34.35 -2.45 19.66
C VAL A 631 -33.11 -2.70 18.81
N SER A 632 -33.24 -2.53 17.51
CA SER A 632 -32.13 -2.65 16.57
C SER A 632 -31.06 -1.59 16.85
N ALA A 633 -29.80 -2.00 16.80
CA ALA A 633 -28.64 -1.12 17.03
C ALA A 633 -28.67 0.14 16.15
N ASP A 634 -29.12 0.02 14.91
CA ASP A 634 -29.19 1.12 13.94
C ASP A 634 -30.29 2.15 14.24
N SER A 635 -31.17 1.84 15.20
CA SER A 635 -32.31 2.67 15.61
C SER A 635 -32.13 3.32 16.98
N VAL A 636 -30.95 3.18 17.60
CA VAL A 636 -30.64 3.74 18.91
C VAL A 636 -30.50 5.26 18.82
N ASP A 637 -31.34 5.99 19.55
CA ASP A 637 -31.30 7.45 19.65
C ASP A 637 -30.39 7.90 20.80
N ALA A 638 -29.45 8.81 20.54
CA ALA A 638 -28.53 9.33 21.56
C ALA A 638 -29.23 10.13 22.69
N THR A 639 -30.51 10.46 22.53
CA THR A 639 -31.32 11.22 23.51
C THR A 639 -32.10 10.34 24.49
N ILE A 640 -32.11 9.01 24.29
CA ILE A 640 -32.84 8.05 25.12
C ILE A 640 -31.82 7.13 25.82
N GLU A 641 -32.04 6.82 27.10
CA GLU A 641 -31.24 5.82 27.81
C GLU A 641 -31.67 4.41 27.41
N TYR A 642 -30.76 3.66 26.80
CA TYR A 642 -30.93 2.25 26.50
C TYR A 642 -30.05 1.39 27.41
N SER A 643 -30.54 0.22 27.78
CA SER A 643 -29.70 -0.80 28.45
C SER A 643 -29.10 -1.76 27.42
N GLN A 644 -27.83 -2.13 27.63
CA GLN A 644 -27.09 -3.02 26.73
C GLN A 644 -27.09 -4.45 27.27
N GLU A 645 -27.37 -5.42 26.41
CA GLU A 645 -27.33 -6.85 26.72
C GLU A 645 -26.33 -7.56 25.81
N ARG A 646 -25.37 -8.29 26.39
CA ARG A 646 -24.43 -9.12 25.62
C ARG A 646 -25.14 -10.39 25.14
N ILE A 647 -25.09 -10.60 23.84
CA ILE A 647 -25.62 -11.78 23.16
C ILE A 647 -24.49 -12.77 22.92
N ALA A 648 -24.75 -14.03 23.28
CA ALA A 648 -23.83 -15.13 23.02
C ALA A 648 -23.78 -15.45 21.53
N GLU A 649 -22.60 -15.75 21.00
CA GLU A 649 -22.34 -15.92 19.56
C GLU A 649 -23.24 -16.97 18.90
N GLU A 650 -23.60 -18.05 19.62
CA GLU A 650 -24.50 -19.09 19.13
C GLU A 650 -25.94 -18.62 18.84
N LYS A 651 -26.32 -17.46 19.39
CA LYS A 651 -27.62 -16.80 19.18
C LYS A 651 -27.59 -15.75 18.07
N VAL A 652 -26.44 -15.58 17.42
CA VAL A 652 -26.23 -14.59 16.38
C VAL A 652 -26.20 -15.26 15.02
N MET A 653 -26.76 -14.59 14.02
CA MET A 653 -26.57 -14.97 12.62
C MET A 653 -26.19 -13.74 11.79
N LYS A 654 -25.33 -13.95 10.79
CA LYS A 654 -25.01 -12.91 9.81
C LYS A 654 -26.14 -12.80 8.79
N SER A 655 -26.60 -11.58 8.52
CA SER A 655 -27.64 -11.29 7.53
C SER A 655 -27.22 -10.06 6.73
N GLY A 656 -26.73 -10.28 5.50
CA GLY A 656 -26.05 -9.23 4.74
C GLY A 656 -24.77 -8.78 5.45
N ASP A 657 -24.62 -7.47 5.64
CA ASP A 657 -23.47 -6.85 6.32
C ASP A 657 -23.69 -6.65 7.83
N SER A 658 -24.87 -7.02 8.34
CA SER A 658 -25.23 -6.88 9.74
C SER A 658 -25.30 -8.23 10.48
N PHE A 659 -25.16 -8.17 11.80
CA PHE A 659 -25.42 -9.30 12.68
C PHE A 659 -26.81 -9.14 13.30
N VAL A 660 -27.60 -10.23 13.33
CA VAL A 660 -28.97 -10.20 13.86
C VAL A 660 -29.17 -11.34 14.85
N LEU A 661 -30.19 -11.20 15.72
CA LEU A 661 -30.61 -12.31 16.58
C LEU A 661 -31.19 -13.44 15.73
N LYS A 662 -30.69 -14.65 15.94
CA LYS A 662 -31.16 -15.87 15.27
C LYS A 662 -32.65 -16.14 15.50
N ASP A 663 -33.13 -15.82 16.70
CA ASP A 663 -34.53 -16.02 17.09
C ASP A 663 -35.44 -14.84 16.69
N ASN A 664 -34.85 -13.69 16.30
CA ASN A 664 -35.59 -12.53 15.80
C ASN A 664 -34.73 -11.72 14.81
N PRO A 665 -34.71 -12.12 13.53
CA PRO A 665 -33.83 -11.53 12.52
C PRO A 665 -34.09 -10.04 12.20
N ASN A 666 -35.16 -9.45 12.72
CA ASN A 666 -35.46 -8.03 12.57
C ASN A 666 -34.68 -7.14 13.56
N ILE A 667 -34.03 -7.74 14.58
CA ILE A 667 -33.22 -7.01 15.56
C ILE A 667 -31.75 -7.08 15.16
N SER A 668 -31.19 -5.95 14.72
CA SER A 668 -29.75 -5.83 14.47
C SER A 668 -28.98 -5.67 15.77
N LEU A 669 -27.83 -6.34 15.81
CA LEU A 669 -26.89 -6.36 16.92
C LEU A 669 -25.72 -5.44 16.59
N ASP A 670 -25.30 -4.68 17.60
CA ASP A 670 -24.08 -3.89 17.53
C ASP A 670 -22.88 -4.80 17.77
N ARG A 671 -21.90 -4.70 16.88
CA ARG A 671 -20.61 -5.37 16.99
C ARG A 671 -19.59 -4.25 17.16
N PRO A 672 -18.96 -4.08 18.34
CA PRO A 672 -17.79 -3.23 18.45
C PRO A 672 -16.74 -3.79 17.49
N CYS A 673 -16.41 -3.00 16.46
CA CYS A 673 -15.56 -3.40 15.35
C CYS A 673 -14.24 -3.98 15.88
N SER A 674 -14.04 -5.28 15.68
CA SER A 674 -12.74 -5.94 15.81
C SER A 674 -12.03 -5.76 14.47
N GLN A 675 -10.98 -4.93 14.49
CA GLN A 675 -9.85 -4.66 13.56
C GLN A 675 -9.66 -5.32 12.17
N ASP A 676 -10.61 -6.08 11.62
CA ASP A 676 -10.51 -6.70 10.30
C ASP A 676 -11.50 -6.09 9.30
N GLU A 677 -11.70 -4.76 9.31
CA GLU A 677 -12.50 -4.03 8.30
C GLU A 677 -11.74 -2.88 7.64
#